data_AF-A0ABD3N9L3-F1
#
_entry.id   AF-A0ABD3N9L3-F1
#
_cell.length_a   1.000
_cell.length_b   1.000
_cell.length_c   1.000
_cell.angle_alpha   90.00
_cell.angle_beta   90.00
_cell.angle_gamma   90.00
#
_symmetry.space_group_name_H-M   'P 1'
#
loop_
_entity.id
_entity.type
_entity.pdbx_description
1 polymer ?
#
loop_
_entity_poly.entity_id
_entity_poly.type
_entity_poly.pdbx_seq_one_letter_code
_entity_poly.pdbx_strand_id
1 'polypeptide(L)'
;MLLLLKSTTALLTVLLSAAAAAADDCGSPSYTGFALKSQSACKSYVYCQSGVVTSETNCPEGLLFNGGVGLGGICTWPEMVVCRDDDDEGSDEGSSSSTVAATKAAVTTEAASSGLPSPWEEYLDSESGNYYYYNPETKVTQWDRPAAADGNDAKSEEAEEPANSNPNNYYCGQSRDDAALHCHPCPSGSLMDCQDVTHGCFSNVDSCATSIPAATGNSGNSASLDDILNNLANSHGTTDITTSNGNNSPMVPAPTPSNPSPTVVNNNANPTATVSNPILDDESTYKPTESPTLPPWTNAPFVPYRGPKRDKTVIGYYASWQWYDRNKFADPKNIDFSKYDRINYAFFQPDKEGNIYGTDEWADPQLLWGEYDYAPQSQVMEGPGRNYFCSWDGPLQSQHNCATHKGDGIIALAKAAGAQVMPSIGGWTLSDNFPTIAATEAGRQAFAANCVKLIEEYDFDGIDIDWEYPAYEDHSGTPEDTVNYTYFLQAIRDALDKLGEAKGRYFPLTAALPCGPDKIEKIQVDKIKDLLDELNLMSYDLHGAWDLLTGTNAPMFDQGWTDQSKRWSVHGCTEAYLEYGVDLAKINLGLPFYGRSFRKATGMKQVHEGADDINFHLDEGSPQYFNIVKALGRMTTYRHEKTQTQYAVFDDTGGLVSYDDARAICDKVHYANERGMHGFLVWEISGDMLDNGDTPLIDATNAKIDNPNLDCSTLRDPLWALSDTAYHYAPPEPETVDWSSVNPLNLAAPMGYSNGDAVPMIPAPTPTAPSTPTGSNSANNSPTLNSNTIGIPDNGNNGNTPSSPVAAPRSNPDDCPPDHTGYWASSDCTKYMYCQAGAVVGTLMPCVPGTLFDVTTATCAFAANVPSCSR
;
A
#
# COMPACT_ATOMS: atom_id res chain seq x y z
N MET A 1 10.00 65.81 34.07
CA MET A 1 8.71 65.16 34.44
C MET A 1 7.74 65.14 33.26
N LEU A 2 7.19 66.27 32.79
CA LEU A 2 6.18 66.27 31.69
C LEU A 2 6.63 65.60 30.37
N LEU A 3 7.94 65.57 30.04
CA LEU A 3 8.42 64.84 28.86
C LEU A 3 8.37 63.30 29.01
N LEU A 4 8.47 62.75 30.23
CA LEU A 4 8.44 61.29 30.40
C LEU A 4 7.02 60.72 30.21
N LEU A 5 5.96 61.47 30.56
CA LEU A 5 4.58 61.03 30.34
C LEU A 5 4.19 60.99 28.86
N LYS A 6 4.81 61.82 28.00
CA LYS A 6 4.55 61.77 26.54
C LYS A 6 5.20 60.57 25.86
N SER A 7 6.38 60.15 26.34
CA SER A 7 7.09 59.00 25.76
C SER A 7 6.44 57.66 26.12
N THR A 8 5.77 57.55 27.27
CA THR A 8 5.11 56.33 27.72
C THR A 8 3.73 56.12 27.11
N THR A 9 2.92 57.18 26.90
CA THR A 9 1.66 57.04 26.15
C THR A 9 1.90 56.65 24.69
N ALA A 10 2.94 57.19 24.05
CA ALA A 10 3.28 56.85 22.66
C ALA A 10 3.67 55.36 22.52
N LEU A 11 4.52 54.84 23.42
CA LEU A 11 4.87 53.42 23.43
C LEU A 11 3.65 52.52 23.65
N LEU A 12 2.76 52.89 24.56
CA LEU A 12 1.58 52.07 24.88
C LEU A 12 0.56 52.04 23.73
N THR A 13 0.39 53.13 22.97
CA THR A 13 -0.45 53.11 21.76
C THR A 13 0.17 52.33 20.61
N VAL A 14 1.50 52.39 20.42
CA VAL A 14 2.19 51.60 19.38
C VAL A 14 2.12 50.10 19.70
N LEU A 15 2.26 49.73 20.98
CA LEU A 15 2.13 48.33 21.44
C LEU A 15 0.69 47.80 21.30
N LEU A 16 -0.34 48.62 21.55
CA LEU A 16 -1.72 48.21 21.32
C LEU A 16 -2.07 48.08 19.83
N SER A 17 -1.55 48.96 18.95
CA SER A 17 -1.82 48.84 17.51
C SER A 17 -1.10 47.66 16.85
N ALA A 18 0.10 47.30 17.30
CA ALA A 18 0.80 46.11 16.82
C ALA A 18 0.11 44.80 17.26
N ALA A 19 -0.46 44.79 18.47
CA ALA A 19 -1.22 43.64 18.99
C ALA A 19 -2.61 43.46 18.35
N ALA A 20 -3.19 44.54 17.77
CA ALA A 20 -4.44 44.45 17.03
C ALA A 20 -4.22 43.83 15.64
N ALA A 21 -3.32 44.40 14.83
CA ALA A 21 -3.08 43.92 13.46
C ALA A 21 -2.54 42.47 13.38
N ALA A 22 -1.87 41.98 14.43
CA ALA A 22 -1.45 40.58 14.52
C ALA A 22 -2.55 39.61 14.96
N ALA A 23 -3.66 40.12 15.53
CA ALA A 23 -4.81 39.32 15.93
C ALA A 23 -5.79 39.09 14.76
N ASP A 24 -5.91 40.06 13.85
CA ASP A 24 -6.78 39.98 12.67
C ASP A 24 -6.31 38.83 11.73
N ASP A 25 -5.04 38.85 11.30
CA ASP A 25 -4.39 37.79 10.50
C ASP A 25 -4.43 36.39 11.12
N CYS A 26 -4.65 36.28 12.44
CA CYS A 26 -4.66 35.01 13.17
C CYS A 26 -6.05 34.60 13.72
N GLY A 27 -7.08 35.43 13.57
CA GLY A 27 -8.46 35.22 14.06
C GLY A 27 -8.66 35.07 15.59
N SER A 28 -7.65 34.69 16.36
CA SER A 28 -7.75 34.50 17.82
C SER A 28 -6.40 34.62 18.54
N PRO A 29 -6.33 35.29 19.72
CA PRO A 29 -5.13 35.39 20.57
C PRO A 29 -4.56 34.07 21.12
N SER A 30 -5.12 32.92 20.77
CA SER A 30 -4.61 31.58 21.11
C SER A 30 -4.36 30.70 19.88
N TYR A 31 -4.65 31.17 18.67
CA TYR A 31 -4.54 30.36 17.46
C TYR A 31 -3.09 29.99 17.14
N THR A 32 -2.87 28.73 16.76
CA THR A 32 -1.58 28.24 16.27
C THR A 32 -1.85 27.36 15.05
N GLY A 33 -1.24 27.68 13.91
CA GLY A 33 -1.58 27.10 12.61
C GLY A 33 -1.47 28.13 11.48
N PHE A 34 -1.76 27.71 10.24
CA PHE A 34 -1.77 28.61 9.09
C PHE A 34 -3.10 29.35 8.96
N ALA A 35 -3.06 30.59 8.49
CA ALA A 35 -4.24 31.39 8.20
C ALA A 35 -4.05 32.24 6.94
N LEU A 36 -5.15 32.57 6.26
CA LEU A 36 -5.18 33.56 5.20
C LEU A 36 -4.63 34.90 5.73
N LYS A 37 -3.71 35.53 5.00
CA LYS A 37 -3.30 36.88 5.32
C LYS A 37 -4.36 37.88 4.86
N SER A 38 -4.77 38.76 5.77
CA SER A 38 -5.74 39.84 5.53
C SER A 38 -5.30 40.74 4.38
N GLN A 39 -6.26 41.15 3.53
CA GLN A 39 -6.03 42.08 2.42
C GLN A 39 -5.01 41.59 1.38
N SER A 40 -4.72 40.28 1.35
CA SER A 40 -3.84 39.66 0.35
C SER A 40 -4.59 39.19 -0.91
N ALA A 41 -5.93 39.20 -0.89
CA ALA A 41 -6.76 38.54 -1.90
C ALA A 41 -6.31 37.08 -2.15
N CYS A 42 -6.02 36.37 -1.06
CA CYS A 42 -5.53 35.00 -1.00
C CYS A 42 -4.20 34.72 -1.72
N LYS A 43 -3.39 35.74 -2.01
CA LYS A 43 -2.05 35.56 -2.60
C LYS A 43 -0.96 35.33 -1.55
N SER A 44 -1.31 35.49 -0.28
CA SER A 44 -0.39 35.38 0.85
C SER A 44 -1.08 34.69 2.03
N TYR A 45 -0.30 33.99 2.83
CA TYR A 45 -0.75 33.35 4.07
C TYR A 45 0.29 33.52 5.17
N VAL A 46 -0.17 33.39 6.41
CA VAL A 46 0.67 33.50 7.61
C VAL A 46 0.72 32.17 8.34
N TYR A 47 1.80 31.95 9.11
CA TYR A 47 1.76 31.00 10.22
C TYR A 47 1.65 31.77 11.53
N CYS A 48 0.66 31.39 12.33
CA CYS A 48 0.38 31.96 13.63
C CYS A 48 0.88 31.03 14.74
N GLN A 49 1.37 31.61 15.84
CA GLN A 49 1.68 30.90 17.07
C GLN A 49 1.19 31.70 18.27
N SER A 50 0.25 31.13 19.03
CA SER A 50 -0.45 31.81 20.13
C SER A 50 -1.02 33.17 19.74
N GLY A 51 -1.69 33.25 18.58
CA GLY A 51 -2.33 34.46 18.07
C GLY A 51 -1.36 35.56 17.62
N VAL A 52 -0.12 35.20 17.28
CA VAL A 52 0.89 36.12 16.72
C VAL A 52 1.44 35.53 15.43
N VAL A 53 1.43 36.32 14.35
CA VAL A 53 2.10 35.97 13.09
C VAL A 53 3.61 35.80 13.32
N THR A 54 4.14 34.62 13.02
CA THR A 54 5.58 34.31 13.12
C THR A 54 6.26 34.12 11.76
N SER A 55 5.49 33.83 10.71
CA SER A 55 5.97 33.89 9.31
C SER A 55 4.86 34.30 8.34
N GLU A 56 5.25 34.81 7.18
CA GLU A 56 4.38 35.16 6.05
C GLU A 56 4.98 34.52 4.78
N THR A 57 4.13 33.94 3.92
CA THR A 57 4.52 33.31 2.66
C THR A 57 3.55 33.69 1.56
N ASN A 58 4.07 34.00 0.37
CA ASN A 58 3.26 34.22 -0.83
C ASN A 58 3.05 32.89 -1.56
N CYS A 59 1.88 32.69 -2.14
CA CYS A 59 1.67 31.60 -3.09
C CYS A 59 2.49 31.81 -4.37
N PRO A 60 2.86 30.72 -5.08
CA PRO A 60 3.45 30.80 -6.41
C PRO A 60 2.59 31.59 -7.40
N GLU A 61 3.21 32.18 -8.41
CA GLU A 61 2.53 33.01 -9.41
C GLU A 61 1.44 32.22 -10.14
N GLY A 62 0.18 32.64 -9.98
CA GLY A 62 -1.01 31.98 -10.53
C GLY A 62 -1.85 31.20 -9.51
N LEU A 63 -1.34 30.93 -8.30
CA LEU A 63 -2.05 30.18 -7.26
C LEU A 63 -2.58 31.08 -6.13
N LEU A 64 -3.64 30.63 -5.45
CA LEU A 64 -4.25 31.27 -4.28
C LEU A 64 -4.28 30.30 -3.08
N PHE A 65 -4.20 30.84 -1.87
CA PHE A 65 -4.24 30.12 -0.61
C PHE A 65 -5.67 29.77 -0.21
N ASN A 66 -5.96 28.47 -0.09
CA ASN A 66 -7.24 27.96 0.38
C ASN A 66 -7.14 27.54 1.85
N GLY A 67 -7.31 28.49 2.78
CA GLY A 67 -7.26 28.22 4.22
C GLY A 67 -7.88 29.32 5.07
N GLY A 68 -9.06 29.08 5.62
CA GLY A 68 -9.58 29.85 6.74
C GLY A 68 -8.88 29.47 8.05
N VAL A 69 -8.93 30.35 9.05
CA VAL A 69 -8.36 30.13 10.39
C VAL A 69 -8.87 28.79 10.96
N GLY A 70 -7.97 27.82 11.15
CA GLY A 70 -8.29 26.49 11.65
C GLY A 70 -8.23 25.35 10.63
N LEU A 71 -8.04 25.64 9.34
CA LEU A 71 -7.81 24.63 8.30
C LEU A 71 -6.38 24.73 7.75
N GLY A 72 -5.72 23.59 7.56
CA GLY A 72 -4.36 23.51 7.02
C GLY A 72 -4.31 23.88 5.54
N GLY A 73 -4.26 25.18 5.26
CA GLY A 73 -4.44 25.69 3.90
C GLY A 73 -3.26 25.42 2.96
N ILE A 74 -3.58 25.31 1.67
CA ILE A 74 -2.65 25.06 0.58
C ILE A 74 -2.77 26.13 -0.51
N CYS A 75 -1.68 26.41 -1.22
CA CYS A 75 -1.74 27.20 -2.46
C CYS A 75 -2.22 26.30 -3.61
N THR A 76 -3.36 26.65 -4.21
CA THR A 76 -4.03 25.88 -5.27
C THR A 76 -4.61 26.82 -6.35
N TRP A 77 -5.21 26.27 -7.41
CA TRP A 77 -5.69 27.04 -8.56
C TRP A 77 -6.87 27.96 -8.17
N PRO A 78 -7.00 29.17 -8.77
CA PRO A 78 -7.99 30.16 -8.34
C PRO A 78 -9.44 29.67 -8.36
N GLU A 79 -9.81 28.80 -9.30
CA GLU A 79 -11.16 28.19 -9.37
C GLU A 79 -11.53 27.39 -8.11
N MET A 80 -10.53 26.90 -7.36
CA MET A 80 -10.70 26.08 -6.15
C MET A 80 -10.67 26.92 -4.85
N VAL A 81 -10.61 28.26 -4.93
CA VAL A 81 -10.42 29.13 -3.75
C VAL A 81 -11.52 30.19 -3.65
N VAL A 82 -12.42 30.03 -2.68
CA VAL A 82 -13.42 31.05 -2.33
C VAL A 82 -12.78 32.11 -1.44
N CYS A 83 -12.05 33.04 -2.06
CA CYS A 83 -11.38 34.10 -1.32
C CYS A 83 -12.37 35.13 -0.77
N ARG A 84 -12.31 35.39 0.54
CA ARG A 84 -13.00 36.48 1.22
C ARG A 84 -11.98 37.17 2.13
N ASP A 85 -11.69 38.44 1.87
CA ASP A 85 -11.04 39.31 2.86
C ASP A 85 -12.10 39.70 3.91
N ASP A 86 -11.83 39.51 5.21
CA ASP A 86 -12.78 39.73 6.31
C ASP A 86 -12.94 41.23 6.68
N ASP A 87 -13.37 42.03 5.71
CA ASP A 87 -13.47 43.51 5.78
C ASP A 87 -14.90 44.04 5.48
N ASP A 88 -15.95 43.25 5.76
CA ASP A 88 -17.36 43.64 5.53
C ASP A 88 -18.33 43.18 6.65
N GLU A 89 -18.14 43.67 7.88
CA GLU A 89 -19.18 43.65 8.93
C GLU A 89 -20.32 44.65 8.59
N GLY A 90 -21.16 44.26 7.64
CA GLY A 90 -22.60 44.49 7.55
C GLY A 90 -23.20 45.88 7.87
N SER A 91 -23.88 46.46 6.88
CA SER A 91 -24.95 47.43 7.17
C SER A 91 -26.19 47.23 6.29
N ASP A 92 -27.32 46.94 6.93
CA ASP A 92 -28.67 47.03 6.35
C ASP A 92 -29.08 48.52 6.28
N GLU A 93 -29.26 49.08 5.09
CA GLU A 93 -30.36 50.00 4.78
C GLU A 93 -30.52 50.15 3.25
N GLY A 94 -31.74 50.45 2.78
CA GLY A 94 -32.11 50.24 1.38
C GLY A 94 -32.30 51.49 0.51
N SER A 95 -32.80 51.23 -0.72
CA SER A 95 -33.37 52.17 -1.69
C SER A 95 -32.48 52.78 -2.80
N SER A 96 -33.00 52.66 -4.03
CA SER A 96 -32.92 53.62 -5.15
C SER A 96 -31.58 53.90 -5.88
N SER A 97 -31.42 53.22 -7.02
CA SER A 97 -31.43 53.83 -8.38
C SER A 97 -30.63 55.14 -8.63
N SER A 98 -29.62 55.09 -9.53
CA SER A 98 -29.82 55.62 -10.90
C SER A 98 -28.69 55.36 -11.91
N THR A 99 -29.13 54.97 -13.12
CA THR A 99 -28.56 55.13 -14.48
C THR A 99 -27.55 56.27 -14.72
N VAL A 100 -26.60 56.18 -15.67
CA VAL A 100 -26.76 56.41 -17.14
C VAL A 100 -25.44 55.95 -17.83
N ALA A 101 -25.37 55.02 -18.79
CA ALA A 101 -25.72 55.07 -20.24
C ALA A 101 -24.95 56.16 -21.04
N ALA A 102 -24.53 56.05 -22.31
CA ALA A 102 -24.52 55.02 -23.37
C ALA A 102 -23.23 55.27 -24.23
N THR A 103 -22.95 54.79 -25.46
CA THR A 103 -23.68 54.10 -26.56
C THR A 103 -22.58 53.41 -27.41
N LYS A 104 -22.65 52.12 -27.75
CA LYS A 104 -23.44 51.49 -28.84
C LYS A 104 -22.97 51.81 -30.26
N ALA A 105 -22.39 50.81 -30.92
CA ALA A 105 -22.54 50.55 -32.36
C ALA A 105 -22.84 49.04 -32.51
N ALA A 106 -23.66 48.64 -33.50
CA ALA A 106 -24.15 47.27 -33.61
C ALA A 106 -24.26 46.82 -35.08
N VAL A 107 -24.09 45.52 -35.30
CA VAL A 107 -24.51 44.80 -36.50
C VAL A 107 -25.35 43.61 -36.03
N THR A 108 -26.41 43.28 -36.76
CA THR A 108 -27.40 42.27 -36.38
C THR A 108 -27.64 41.29 -37.52
N THR A 109 -27.88 40.03 -37.15
CA THR A 109 -28.50 38.99 -37.97
C THR A 109 -29.35 38.13 -37.03
N GLU A 110 -30.50 37.67 -37.50
CA GLU A 110 -31.60 37.20 -36.64
C GLU A 110 -31.49 35.71 -36.25
N ALA A 111 -32.24 35.33 -35.22
CA ALA A 111 -32.13 34.03 -34.55
C ALA A 111 -33.04 32.93 -35.14
N ALA A 112 -32.66 31.68 -34.90
CA ALA A 112 -33.58 30.56 -34.76
C ALA A 112 -33.78 30.28 -33.27
N SER A 113 -34.98 29.86 -32.85
CA SER A 113 -35.32 29.69 -31.43
C SER A 113 -34.59 28.51 -30.78
N SER A 114 -33.81 28.75 -29.73
CA SER A 114 -33.37 27.71 -28.80
C SER A 114 -34.59 27.08 -28.12
N GLY A 115 -34.63 25.75 -28.08
CA GLY A 115 -35.78 24.97 -27.59
C GLY A 115 -35.85 24.86 -26.07
N LEU A 116 -35.56 25.95 -25.35
CA LEU A 116 -35.46 25.97 -23.90
C LEU A 116 -36.79 26.33 -23.21
N PRO A 117 -37.09 25.76 -22.04
CA PRO A 117 -38.17 26.26 -21.19
C PRO A 117 -37.87 27.68 -20.71
N SER A 118 -38.83 28.60 -20.84
CA SER A 118 -38.76 29.89 -20.16
C SER A 118 -38.62 29.68 -18.64
N PRO A 119 -37.73 30.43 -17.94
CA PRO A 119 -36.96 31.57 -18.41
C PRO A 119 -35.52 31.25 -18.89
N TRP A 120 -35.15 29.99 -19.08
CA TRP A 120 -33.77 29.58 -19.35
C TRP A 120 -33.20 30.12 -20.67
N GLU A 121 -31.97 30.59 -20.61
CA GLU A 121 -31.19 31.19 -21.70
C GLU A 121 -29.97 30.32 -22.03
N GLU A 122 -29.54 30.33 -23.30
CA GLU A 122 -28.43 29.55 -23.84
C GLU A 122 -27.22 30.46 -24.08
N TYR A 123 -26.06 30.08 -23.53
CA TYR A 123 -24.82 30.85 -23.65
C TYR A 123 -23.69 29.96 -24.12
N LEU A 124 -22.91 30.43 -25.10
CA LEU A 124 -21.68 29.79 -25.55
C LEU A 124 -20.51 30.32 -24.72
N ASP A 125 -19.82 29.46 -24.00
CA ASP A 125 -18.54 29.83 -23.40
C ASP A 125 -17.47 29.96 -24.49
N SER A 126 -16.75 31.09 -24.47
CA SER A 126 -15.73 31.42 -25.46
C SER A 126 -14.35 30.83 -25.19
N GLU A 127 -14.10 30.26 -24.01
CA GLU A 127 -12.80 29.67 -23.65
C GLU A 127 -12.79 28.15 -23.85
N SER A 128 -13.84 27.42 -23.44
CA SER A 128 -14.00 25.98 -23.73
C SER A 128 -14.68 25.69 -25.08
N GLY A 129 -15.44 26.63 -25.63
CA GLY A 129 -16.24 26.43 -26.84
C GLY A 129 -17.53 25.62 -26.65
N ASN A 130 -17.92 25.32 -25.40
CA ASN A 130 -19.13 24.57 -25.06
C ASN A 130 -20.30 25.48 -24.65
N TYR A 131 -21.53 24.97 -24.78
CA TYR A 131 -22.72 25.69 -24.34
C TYR A 131 -23.06 25.39 -22.87
N TYR A 132 -23.51 26.43 -22.15
CA TYR A 132 -24.12 26.34 -20.83
C TYR A 132 -25.46 27.09 -20.80
N TYR A 133 -26.21 26.85 -19.73
CA TYR A 133 -27.59 27.28 -19.58
C TYR A 133 -27.78 28.07 -18.29
N TYR A 134 -28.43 29.22 -18.39
CA TYR A 134 -28.63 30.13 -17.27
C TYR A 134 -30.11 30.41 -17.05
N ASN A 135 -30.56 30.36 -15.79
CA ASN A 135 -31.89 30.77 -15.40
C ASN A 135 -31.82 32.19 -14.80
N PRO A 136 -32.31 33.23 -15.49
CA PRO A 136 -32.23 34.60 -15.01
C PRO A 136 -33.19 34.91 -13.85
N GLU A 137 -34.14 34.02 -13.51
CA GLU A 137 -35.03 34.18 -12.35
C GLU A 137 -34.46 33.49 -11.09
N THR A 138 -34.05 32.23 -11.18
CA THR A 138 -33.49 31.46 -10.04
C THR A 138 -32.00 31.68 -9.83
N LYS A 139 -31.30 32.32 -10.78
CA LYS A 139 -29.85 32.57 -10.79
C LYS A 139 -28.96 31.32 -10.88
N VAL A 140 -29.54 30.17 -11.23
CA VAL A 140 -28.81 28.92 -11.45
C VAL A 140 -28.16 28.90 -12.83
N THR A 141 -26.90 28.47 -12.90
CA THR A 141 -26.17 28.15 -14.14
C THR A 141 -25.85 26.65 -14.14
N GLN A 142 -26.03 25.97 -15.26
CA GLN A 142 -25.74 24.53 -15.42
C GLN A 142 -25.24 24.20 -16.83
N TRP A 143 -24.49 23.12 -16.98
CA TRP A 143 -23.95 22.67 -18.27
C TRP A 143 -24.94 21.76 -19.03
N ASP A 144 -25.79 21.01 -18.32
CA ASP A 144 -26.83 20.18 -18.92
C ASP A 144 -28.03 20.99 -19.41
N ARG A 145 -28.62 20.62 -20.56
CA ARG A 145 -29.71 21.39 -21.19
C ARG A 145 -31.03 21.25 -20.42
N PRO A 146 -31.63 22.36 -19.93
CA PRO A 146 -32.93 22.32 -19.24
C PRO A 146 -34.05 21.72 -20.11
N ALA A 147 -34.72 20.69 -19.59
CA ALA A 147 -35.86 20.05 -20.26
C ALA A 147 -37.17 20.84 -20.05
N ALA A 148 -38.01 20.90 -21.08
CA ALA A 148 -39.28 21.60 -21.00
C ALA A 148 -40.32 20.85 -20.15
N ALA A 149 -40.95 21.56 -19.21
CA ALA A 149 -41.93 20.99 -18.28
C ALA A 149 -43.34 20.96 -18.90
N ASP A 150 -43.77 19.79 -19.39
CA ASP A 150 -45.18 19.53 -19.67
C ASP A 150 -45.96 19.39 -18.35
N GLY A 151 -46.94 20.27 -18.12
CA GLY A 151 -47.68 20.33 -16.86
C GLY A 151 -49.12 19.83 -16.97
N ASN A 152 -49.49 18.87 -16.12
CA ASN A 152 -50.82 18.79 -15.48
C ASN A 152 -50.89 17.71 -14.38
N ASP A 153 -51.45 18.07 -13.22
CA ASP A 153 -51.87 17.12 -12.19
C ASP A 153 -53.23 16.48 -12.52
N ALA A 154 -53.32 15.14 -12.51
CA ALA A 154 -54.58 14.40 -12.36
C ALA A 154 -54.36 12.95 -11.87
N LYS A 155 -55.32 12.41 -11.11
CA LYS A 155 -55.35 11.00 -10.68
C LYS A 155 -56.18 10.14 -11.65
N SER A 156 -55.70 8.95 -12.03
CA SER A 156 -56.53 7.74 -12.23
C SER A 156 -55.71 6.48 -12.58
N GLU A 157 -55.97 5.40 -11.84
CA GLU A 157 -56.18 3.97 -12.22
C GLU A 157 -55.53 3.31 -13.47
N GLU A 158 -55.41 1.98 -13.41
CA GLU A 158 -54.66 1.08 -14.32
C GLU A 158 -55.30 0.87 -15.72
N ALA A 159 -54.46 0.61 -16.73
CA ALA A 159 -54.84 -0.06 -18.00
C ALA A 159 -53.60 -0.64 -18.74
N GLU A 160 -53.77 -1.74 -19.48
CA GLU A 160 -52.72 -2.42 -20.26
C GLU A 160 -52.91 -2.32 -21.80
N GLU A 161 -51.84 -2.65 -22.55
CA GLU A 161 -51.82 -3.15 -23.96
C GLU A 161 -52.19 -2.18 -25.12
N PRO A 162 -51.73 -2.40 -26.39
CA PRO A 162 -50.62 -3.27 -26.86
C PRO A 162 -49.68 -2.68 -27.95
N ALA A 163 -48.52 -3.34 -28.10
CA ALA A 163 -47.77 -3.64 -29.35
C ALA A 163 -47.25 -2.54 -30.33
N ASN A 164 -45.92 -2.34 -30.25
CA ASN A 164 -44.96 -2.32 -31.36
C ASN A 164 -45.12 -1.30 -32.53
N SER A 165 -44.29 -0.26 -32.49
CA SER A 165 -43.71 0.34 -33.69
C SER A 165 -42.18 0.51 -33.53
N ASN A 166 -41.40 -0.36 -34.16
CA ASN A 166 -39.95 -0.24 -34.32
C ASN A 166 -39.62 0.29 -35.74
N PRO A 167 -39.65 1.61 -35.98
CA PRO A 167 -39.71 2.17 -37.34
C PRO A 167 -38.43 1.98 -38.16
N ASN A 168 -37.30 1.69 -37.52
CA ASN A 168 -35.97 1.62 -38.11
C ASN A 168 -35.28 0.26 -37.88
N ASN A 169 -36.06 -0.76 -37.49
CA ASN A 169 -35.63 -2.16 -37.38
C ASN A 169 -34.43 -2.36 -36.43
N TYR A 170 -34.52 -1.78 -35.22
CA TYR A 170 -33.53 -1.78 -34.14
C TYR A 170 -33.73 -2.92 -33.13
N TYR A 171 -32.67 -3.67 -32.77
CA TYR A 171 -32.76 -4.78 -31.80
C TYR A 171 -31.54 -4.87 -30.86
N CYS A 172 -31.76 -5.34 -29.63
CA CYS A 172 -30.72 -5.56 -28.62
C CYS A 172 -29.91 -6.85 -28.91
N GLY A 173 -28.60 -6.80 -28.67
CA GLY A 173 -27.70 -7.96 -28.68
C GLY A 173 -26.26 -7.56 -28.26
N GLN A 174 -25.37 -8.51 -28.00
CA GLN A 174 -23.94 -8.24 -27.82
C GLN A 174 -23.24 -7.85 -29.14
N SER A 175 -23.83 -8.27 -30.25
CA SER A 175 -23.40 -7.94 -31.61
C SER A 175 -24.59 -7.86 -32.56
N ARG A 176 -24.36 -7.42 -33.79
CA ARG A 176 -25.40 -7.36 -34.83
C ARG A 176 -25.95 -8.74 -35.22
N ASP A 177 -25.11 -9.78 -35.15
CA ASP A 177 -25.49 -11.16 -35.48
C ASP A 177 -26.19 -11.86 -34.29
N ASP A 178 -25.88 -11.43 -33.06
CA ASP A 178 -26.57 -11.84 -31.85
C ASP A 178 -27.99 -11.22 -31.75
N ALA A 179 -28.09 -9.91 -32.01
CA ALA A 179 -29.37 -9.23 -32.17
C ALA A 179 -30.24 -9.86 -33.29
N ALA A 180 -29.59 -10.36 -34.35
CA ALA A 180 -30.23 -11.09 -35.45
C ALA A 180 -30.76 -12.49 -35.07
N LEU A 181 -30.29 -13.05 -33.95
CA LEU A 181 -30.68 -14.36 -33.42
C LEU A 181 -31.84 -14.24 -32.43
N HIS A 182 -31.84 -13.19 -31.60
CA HIS A 182 -32.77 -13.01 -30.47
C HIS A 182 -33.94 -12.07 -30.75
N CYS A 183 -33.79 -11.10 -31.66
CA CYS A 183 -34.90 -10.25 -32.15
C CYS A 183 -35.71 -9.50 -31.08
N HIS A 184 -35.08 -9.11 -29.97
CA HIS A 184 -35.68 -8.21 -28.96
C HIS A 184 -35.61 -6.74 -29.43
N PRO A 185 -36.73 -6.05 -29.74
CA PRO A 185 -36.70 -4.70 -30.31
C PRO A 185 -36.43 -3.64 -29.24
N CYS A 186 -35.54 -2.68 -29.53
CA CYS A 186 -35.31 -1.49 -28.69
C CYS A 186 -36.10 -0.28 -29.26
N PRO A 187 -37.23 0.15 -28.64
CA PRO A 187 -38.19 1.07 -29.27
C PRO A 187 -37.67 2.48 -29.61
N SER A 188 -36.77 3.05 -28.79
CA SER A 188 -36.16 4.37 -29.00
C SER A 188 -35.00 4.37 -29.99
N GLY A 189 -34.44 3.20 -30.32
CA GLY A 189 -33.20 3.07 -31.09
C GLY A 189 -31.94 3.50 -30.34
N SER A 190 -31.99 3.57 -28.99
CA SER A 190 -30.87 3.95 -28.12
C SER A 190 -30.43 2.81 -27.19
N LEU A 191 -29.22 2.96 -26.60
CA LEU A 191 -28.64 1.97 -25.68
C LEU A 191 -29.43 1.76 -24.39
N MET A 192 -30.19 2.77 -23.91
CA MET A 192 -30.89 2.71 -22.61
C MET A 192 -32.12 1.80 -22.58
N ASP A 193 -32.64 1.33 -23.73
CA ASP A 193 -33.80 0.42 -23.75
C ASP A 193 -33.41 -1.05 -23.52
N CYS A 194 -32.15 -1.41 -23.72
CA CYS A 194 -31.66 -2.76 -23.46
C CYS A 194 -31.38 -2.88 -21.95
N GLN A 195 -32.22 -3.63 -21.22
CA GLN A 195 -32.25 -3.67 -19.74
C GLN A 195 -31.02 -4.31 -19.05
N ASP A 196 -29.95 -4.55 -19.81
CA ASP A 196 -28.68 -5.13 -19.36
C ASP A 196 -27.54 -4.42 -20.13
N VAL A 197 -26.58 -3.86 -19.40
CA VAL A 197 -25.44 -3.11 -19.94
C VAL A 197 -24.53 -3.91 -20.87
N THR A 198 -24.67 -5.24 -20.91
CA THR A 198 -23.93 -6.11 -21.84
C THR A 198 -24.48 -6.11 -23.28
N HIS A 199 -25.65 -5.50 -23.56
CA HIS A 199 -26.29 -5.57 -24.89
C HIS A 199 -26.51 -4.19 -25.55
N GLY A 200 -26.03 -4.02 -26.78
CA GLY A 200 -26.21 -2.83 -27.62
C GLY A 200 -27.41 -2.90 -28.56
N CYS A 201 -27.96 -1.73 -28.92
CA CYS A 201 -29.12 -1.60 -29.81
C CYS A 201 -28.68 -1.37 -31.27
N PHE A 202 -28.84 -2.38 -32.14
CA PHE A 202 -28.36 -2.38 -33.53
C PHE A 202 -29.49 -2.12 -34.55
N SER A 203 -29.29 -1.19 -35.49
CA SER A 203 -30.28 -0.88 -36.55
C SER A 203 -30.20 -1.81 -37.76
N ASN A 204 -31.30 -1.87 -38.52
CA ASN A 204 -31.43 -2.58 -39.81
C ASN A 204 -31.09 -4.09 -39.73
N VAL A 205 -31.56 -4.78 -38.69
CA VAL A 205 -31.32 -6.22 -38.50
C VAL A 205 -32.37 -7.03 -39.27
N ASP A 206 -32.06 -7.33 -40.53
CA ASP A 206 -33.05 -7.78 -41.52
C ASP A 206 -33.65 -9.18 -41.26
N SER A 207 -33.02 -10.02 -40.42
CA SER A 207 -33.52 -11.36 -40.07
C SER A 207 -34.83 -11.34 -39.28
N CYS A 208 -35.02 -10.32 -38.43
CA CYS A 208 -36.10 -10.25 -37.45
C CYS A 208 -37.45 -9.80 -38.04
N ALA A 209 -37.48 -9.37 -39.30
CA ALA A 209 -38.65 -8.71 -39.89
C ALA A 209 -39.85 -9.63 -40.23
N THR A 210 -39.81 -10.94 -39.92
CA THR A 210 -40.83 -11.91 -40.39
C THR A 210 -41.26 -13.04 -39.42
N SER A 211 -41.91 -12.72 -38.29
CA SER A 211 -42.95 -13.63 -37.72
C SER A 211 -43.86 -13.01 -36.65
N ILE A 212 -45.11 -12.69 -36.99
CA ILE A 212 -46.23 -12.55 -36.03
C ILE A 212 -47.49 -13.19 -36.62
N PRO A 213 -48.03 -14.28 -36.01
CA PRO A 213 -49.41 -14.71 -36.19
C PRO A 213 -50.31 -14.00 -35.14
N ALA A 214 -51.41 -13.39 -35.58
CA ALA A 214 -52.30 -12.65 -34.70
C ALA A 214 -53.14 -13.56 -33.77
N ALA A 215 -53.38 -13.10 -32.53
CA ALA A 215 -54.25 -13.78 -31.57
C ALA A 215 -55.74 -13.66 -31.95
N THR A 216 -56.51 -14.73 -31.79
CA THR A 216 -57.99 -14.72 -31.95
C THR A 216 -58.72 -15.54 -30.89
N GLY A 217 -59.11 -14.88 -29.80
CA GLY A 217 -60.44 -15.03 -29.21
C GLY A 217 -60.88 -16.33 -28.50
N ASN A 218 -60.84 -16.25 -27.16
CA ASN A 218 -62.05 -16.25 -26.29
C ASN A 218 -62.47 -17.54 -25.53
N SER A 219 -62.87 -17.31 -24.26
CA SER A 219 -63.70 -18.11 -23.34
C SER A 219 -63.14 -19.42 -22.75
N GLY A 220 -63.09 -19.52 -21.40
CA GLY A 220 -62.49 -20.69 -20.72
C GLY A 220 -62.73 -20.92 -19.20
N ASN A 221 -63.47 -20.08 -18.47
CA ASN A 221 -63.79 -20.19 -17.02
C ASN A 221 -62.64 -20.02 -15.99
N SER A 222 -63.02 -19.91 -14.72
CA SER A 222 -62.23 -19.44 -13.57
C SER A 222 -62.27 -20.39 -12.35
N ALA A 223 -61.13 -20.62 -11.71
CA ALA A 223 -60.95 -20.98 -10.29
C ALA A 223 -59.47 -20.70 -9.90
N SER A 224 -59.21 -19.89 -8.88
CA SER A 224 -58.92 -20.24 -7.47
C SER A 224 -57.50 -20.78 -7.21
N LEU A 225 -56.89 -20.35 -6.11
CA LEU A 225 -55.45 -20.53 -5.82
C LEU A 225 -55.07 -21.92 -5.27
N ASP A 226 -56.02 -22.86 -5.28
CA ASP A 226 -55.94 -24.14 -4.56
C ASP A 226 -55.30 -25.28 -5.38
N ASP A 227 -55.27 -25.17 -6.72
CA ASP A 227 -54.78 -26.23 -7.61
C ASP A 227 -53.24 -26.28 -7.75
N ILE A 228 -52.52 -25.22 -7.36
CA ILE A 228 -51.05 -25.19 -7.40
C ILE A 228 -50.43 -25.91 -6.18
N LEU A 229 -51.16 -26.00 -5.06
CA LEU A 229 -50.65 -26.59 -3.80
C LEU A 229 -50.84 -28.11 -3.65
N ASN A 230 -51.34 -28.81 -4.68
CA ASN A 230 -51.73 -30.22 -4.60
C ASN A 230 -50.85 -31.23 -5.37
N ASN A 231 -49.70 -30.83 -5.93
CA ASN A 231 -48.83 -31.70 -6.74
C ASN A 231 -47.37 -31.80 -6.28
N LEU A 232 -47.12 -31.87 -4.96
CA LEU A 232 -45.82 -32.33 -4.42
C LEU A 232 -45.94 -33.02 -3.04
N ALA A 233 -46.84 -34.00 -2.92
CA ALA A 233 -47.03 -34.77 -1.69
C ALA A 233 -47.29 -36.28 -1.92
N ASN A 234 -46.70 -37.11 -1.06
CA ASN A 234 -46.97 -38.54 -0.82
C ASN A 234 -46.61 -39.57 -1.91
N SER A 235 -45.46 -40.24 -1.75
CA SER A 235 -45.29 -41.72 -1.57
C SER A 235 -43.79 -42.08 -1.73
N HIS A 236 -43.06 -42.86 -0.89
CA HIS A 236 -43.30 -44.11 -0.15
C HIS A 236 -43.69 -45.31 -1.04
N GLY A 237 -43.03 -46.48 -1.04
CA GLY A 237 -41.91 -47.03 -0.27
C GLY A 237 -41.99 -48.58 -0.24
N THR A 238 -41.12 -49.27 0.52
CA THR A 238 -41.13 -50.75 0.77
C THR A 238 -40.83 -51.64 -0.47
N THR A 239 -40.45 -52.93 -0.42
CA THR A 239 -40.40 -54.07 0.56
C THR A 239 -39.06 -54.85 0.37
N ASP A 240 -38.56 -55.92 1.02
CA ASP A 240 -38.83 -56.79 2.22
C ASP A 240 -37.57 -57.73 2.36
N ILE A 241 -37.25 -58.52 3.40
CA ILE A 241 -37.51 -58.60 4.86
C ILE A 241 -36.59 -59.73 5.47
N THR A 242 -36.71 -60.09 6.76
CA THR A 242 -35.98 -61.13 7.55
C THR A 242 -34.50 -60.85 7.89
N THR A 243 -33.97 -61.03 9.12
CA THR A 243 -34.48 -61.34 10.50
C THR A 243 -33.29 -61.18 11.49
N SER A 244 -33.39 -60.97 12.83
CA SER A 244 -34.48 -60.53 13.74
C SER A 244 -33.96 -60.43 15.21
N ASN A 245 -34.55 -59.53 16.01
CA ASN A 245 -34.65 -59.54 17.50
C ASN A 245 -33.37 -59.52 18.39
N GLY A 246 -33.31 -58.60 19.37
CA GLY A 246 -32.60 -58.87 20.65
C GLY A 246 -32.04 -57.69 21.47
N ASN A 247 -32.90 -57.08 22.31
CA ASN A 247 -32.66 -56.12 23.43
C ASN A 247 -31.27 -55.97 24.13
N ASN A 248 -31.14 -54.81 24.81
CA ASN A 248 -30.32 -54.44 26.00
C ASN A 248 -28.98 -53.69 25.81
N SER A 249 -28.89 -52.52 26.47
CA SER A 249 -27.69 -51.87 27.04
C SER A 249 -27.40 -52.44 28.46
N PRO A 250 -26.30 -52.12 29.21
CA PRO A 250 -25.39 -50.96 29.06
C PRO A 250 -23.88 -51.15 29.44
N MET A 251 -23.13 -50.03 29.47
CA MET A 251 -21.88 -49.72 30.23
C MET A 251 -20.49 -50.33 29.84
N VAL A 252 -19.56 -49.46 29.40
CA VAL A 252 -18.27 -49.00 30.06
C VAL A 252 -17.26 -50.08 30.57
N PRO A 253 -15.89 -49.93 30.51
CA PRO A 253 -15.01 -48.75 30.26
C PRO A 253 -13.87 -48.95 29.21
N ALA A 254 -12.95 -47.97 29.12
CA ALA A 254 -11.69 -47.99 28.35
C ALA A 254 -10.43 -48.43 29.17
N PRO A 255 -9.27 -48.72 28.53
CA PRO A 255 -7.98 -48.94 29.21
C PRO A 255 -6.83 -47.98 28.80
N THR A 256 -5.76 -47.93 29.60
CA THR A 256 -4.50 -47.19 29.35
C THR A 256 -3.32 -47.88 30.11
N PRO A 257 -2.05 -47.41 30.06
CA PRO A 257 -0.95 -47.97 29.27
C PRO A 257 0.07 -48.85 30.06
N SER A 258 1.14 -49.33 29.41
CA SER A 258 2.26 -50.02 30.09
C SER A 258 3.61 -50.02 29.34
N ASN A 259 4.73 -49.89 30.06
CA ASN A 259 6.13 -50.06 29.62
C ASN A 259 6.98 -50.60 30.81
N PRO A 260 7.98 -51.48 30.59
CA PRO A 260 9.23 -51.39 31.37
C PRO A 260 10.56 -51.83 30.69
N SER A 261 11.67 -51.24 31.13
CA SER A 261 13.09 -51.64 30.89
C SER A 261 13.65 -52.46 32.10
N PRO A 262 14.97 -52.61 32.42
CA PRO A 262 16.26 -52.36 31.72
C PRO A 262 17.37 -53.46 31.91
N THR A 263 18.62 -53.21 31.44
CA THR A 263 19.94 -53.84 31.85
C THR A 263 21.13 -53.19 31.04
N VAL A 264 22.42 -53.59 31.12
CA VAL A 264 23.48 -53.43 32.19
C VAL A 264 24.79 -54.15 31.75
N VAL A 265 26.05 -53.70 31.94
CA VAL A 265 26.69 -52.37 32.21
C VAL A 265 28.25 -52.45 32.04
N ASN A 266 28.94 -51.34 31.70
CA ASN A 266 30.42 -51.06 31.82
C ASN A 266 31.44 -51.84 30.93
N ASN A 267 32.73 -51.45 30.73
CA ASN A 267 33.63 -50.48 31.43
C ASN A 267 34.88 -49.94 30.61
N ASN A 268 35.64 -48.99 31.20
CA ASN A 268 37.10 -48.65 31.02
C ASN A 268 37.66 -47.64 29.96
N ALA A 269 37.55 -46.33 30.25
CA ALA A 269 38.64 -45.39 30.64
C ALA A 269 39.97 -45.10 29.85
N ASN A 270 40.18 -43.78 29.57
CA ASN A 270 41.43 -42.96 29.71
C ASN A 270 42.66 -43.11 28.74
N PRO A 271 43.55 -42.08 28.59
CA PRO A 271 43.32 -40.63 28.35
C PRO A 271 44.37 -39.96 27.38
N THR A 272 44.39 -38.60 27.36
CA THR A 272 45.55 -37.67 27.10
C THR A 272 45.81 -37.05 25.70
N ALA A 273 45.55 -35.74 25.62
CA ALA A 273 46.35 -34.63 25.03
C ALA A 273 46.98 -34.69 23.60
N THR A 274 46.44 -33.85 22.71
CA THR A 274 47.11 -32.84 21.85
C THR A 274 48.49 -33.09 21.20
N VAL A 275 48.63 -32.82 19.88
CA VAL A 275 49.32 -31.63 19.30
C VAL A 275 49.47 -31.74 17.75
N SER A 276 49.27 -30.60 17.06
CA SER A 276 49.68 -30.23 15.67
C SER A 276 49.28 -31.06 14.43
N ASN A 277 48.80 -30.35 13.40
CA ASN A 277 48.85 -30.76 11.98
C ASN A 277 50.32 -30.90 11.50
N PRO A 278 50.61 -31.67 10.43
CA PRO A 278 50.68 -31.00 9.12
C PRO A 278 50.16 -31.81 7.90
N ILE A 279 49.55 -31.07 6.97
CA ILE A 279 49.75 -31.10 5.49
C ILE A 279 49.84 -32.46 4.75
N LEU A 280 48.89 -32.64 3.82
CA LEU A 280 48.96 -33.22 2.45
C LEU A 280 50.12 -34.20 2.11
N ASP A 281 49.87 -35.34 1.46
CA ASP A 281 49.60 -35.38 0.01
C ASP A 281 48.97 -36.69 -0.52
N ASP A 282 48.24 -36.54 -1.63
CA ASP A 282 48.02 -37.45 -2.78
C ASP A 282 47.11 -38.72 -2.75
N GLU A 283 46.65 -39.03 -3.98
CA GLU A 283 45.76 -40.05 -4.56
C GLU A 283 45.18 -41.25 -3.77
N SER A 284 43.84 -41.19 -3.63
CA SER A 284 42.88 -42.07 -4.36
C SER A 284 42.27 -43.34 -3.71
N THR A 285 41.07 -43.67 -4.22
CA THR A 285 40.37 -44.97 -4.14
C THR A 285 39.74 -45.44 -2.82
N TYR A 286 38.71 -44.72 -2.34
CA TYR A 286 37.50 -45.39 -1.85
C TYR A 286 36.24 -44.65 -2.29
N LYS A 287 35.22 -45.37 -2.77
CA LYS A 287 33.91 -44.81 -3.15
C LYS A 287 32.96 -44.82 -1.93
N PRO A 288 32.44 -43.68 -1.46
CA PRO A 288 31.22 -43.66 -0.67
C PRO A 288 30.01 -44.06 -1.53
N THR A 289 28.95 -44.52 -0.87
CA THR A 289 27.62 -44.66 -1.51
C THR A 289 27.06 -43.28 -1.86
N GLU A 290 26.54 -43.15 -3.08
CA GLU A 290 25.89 -41.93 -3.55
C GLU A 290 24.58 -41.68 -2.79
N SER A 291 24.59 -40.71 -1.87
CA SER A 291 23.40 -39.87 -1.67
C SER A 291 23.05 -39.21 -3.01
N PRO A 292 21.75 -38.99 -3.33
CA PRO A 292 21.37 -38.33 -4.58
C PRO A 292 21.94 -36.91 -4.62
N THR A 293 23.02 -36.71 -5.38
CA THR A 293 23.60 -35.40 -5.61
C THR A 293 22.69 -34.62 -6.56
N LEU A 294 21.88 -33.71 -6.01
CA LEU A 294 21.20 -32.71 -6.83
C LEU A 294 22.28 -31.87 -7.57
N PRO A 295 22.12 -31.61 -8.88
CA PRO A 295 23.06 -30.80 -9.63
C PRO A 295 22.94 -29.31 -9.21
N PRO A 296 24.00 -28.50 -9.37
CA PRO A 296 24.04 -27.17 -8.77
C PRO A 296 23.27 -26.14 -9.63
N TRP A 297 22.25 -25.49 -9.03
CA TRP A 297 21.69 -24.19 -9.44
C TRP A 297 21.25 -24.08 -10.92
N THR A 298 20.69 -25.15 -11.48
CA THR A 298 20.13 -25.13 -12.84
C THR A 298 18.64 -24.80 -12.84
N ASN A 299 18.20 -23.93 -13.76
CA ASN A 299 16.79 -23.77 -14.17
C ASN A 299 16.30 -25.03 -14.93
N ALA A 300 16.38 -26.19 -14.28
CA ALA A 300 15.98 -27.48 -14.83
C ALA A 300 14.45 -27.58 -14.86
N PRO A 301 13.86 -28.27 -15.85
CA PRO A 301 12.42 -28.51 -15.86
C PRO A 301 12.03 -29.31 -14.62
N PHE A 302 11.27 -28.67 -13.73
CA PHE A 302 10.71 -29.32 -12.54
C PHE A 302 9.77 -30.45 -12.95
N VAL A 303 9.55 -31.42 -12.05
CA VAL A 303 8.65 -32.55 -12.32
C VAL A 303 7.23 -32.16 -11.89
N PRO A 304 6.23 -32.17 -12.79
CA PRO A 304 4.85 -31.91 -12.41
C PRO A 304 4.32 -32.91 -11.38
N TYR A 305 3.64 -32.38 -10.37
CA TYR A 305 2.93 -33.08 -9.33
C TYR A 305 1.79 -33.93 -9.93
N ARG A 306 1.73 -35.21 -9.56
CA ARG A 306 0.74 -36.18 -10.07
C ARG A 306 -0.17 -36.75 -8.98
N GLY A 307 -0.27 -36.05 -7.84
CA GLY A 307 -1.24 -36.36 -6.80
C GLY A 307 -2.64 -35.83 -7.13
N PRO A 308 -3.59 -35.88 -6.18
CA PRO A 308 -4.91 -35.28 -6.36
C PRO A 308 -4.80 -33.74 -6.52
N LYS A 309 -5.70 -33.12 -7.29
CA LYS A 309 -5.84 -31.65 -7.26
C LYS A 309 -6.15 -31.26 -5.81
N ARG A 310 -5.36 -30.32 -5.27
CA ARG A 310 -5.65 -29.64 -4.02
C ARG A 310 -6.47 -28.39 -4.34
N ASP A 311 -7.41 -28.07 -3.47
CA ASP A 311 -7.98 -26.72 -3.41
C ASP A 311 -6.86 -25.74 -3.03
N LYS A 312 -6.99 -24.47 -3.39
CA LYS A 312 -5.91 -23.49 -3.31
C LYS A 312 -6.33 -22.33 -2.42
N THR A 313 -5.52 -22.01 -1.40
CA THR A 313 -5.72 -20.80 -0.61
C THR A 313 -5.24 -19.58 -1.39
N VAL A 314 -6.06 -18.56 -1.52
CA VAL A 314 -5.67 -17.22 -1.97
C VAL A 314 -5.71 -16.26 -0.78
N ILE A 315 -4.53 -15.85 -0.30
CA ILE A 315 -4.38 -14.86 0.76
C ILE A 315 -4.18 -13.48 0.14
N GLY A 316 -4.94 -12.48 0.57
CA GLY A 316 -4.72 -11.08 0.22
C GLY A 316 -4.32 -10.24 1.42
N TYR A 317 -3.24 -9.46 1.31
CA TYR A 317 -2.94 -8.41 2.29
C TYR A 317 -3.79 -7.16 2.02
N TYR A 318 -4.63 -6.78 2.98
CA TYR A 318 -5.30 -5.47 3.02
C TYR A 318 -4.38 -4.48 3.73
N ALA A 319 -3.78 -3.55 2.99
CA ALA A 319 -2.97 -2.47 3.54
C ALA A 319 -3.85 -1.33 4.10
N SER A 320 -3.82 -1.08 5.40
CA SER A 320 -4.73 -0.15 6.10
C SER A 320 -4.69 1.28 5.53
N TRP A 321 -3.49 1.78 5.22
CA TRP A 321 -3.25 3.14 4.72
C TRP A 321 -3.84 3.43 3.33
N GLN A 322 -4.00 2.41 2.47
CA GLN A 322 -4.60 2.56 1.13
C GLN A 322 -6.05 3.04 1.19
N TRP A 323 -6.70 2.96 2.36
CA TRP A 323 -8.02 3.53 2.61
C TRP A 323 -8.10 5.05 2.43
N TYR A 324 -6.99 5.78 2.57
CA TYR A 324 -6.98 7.22 2.32
C TYR A 324 -6.88 7.56 0.82
N ASP A 325 -6.22 6.69 0.06
CA ASP A 325 -5.85 6.98 -1.33
C ASP A 325 -7.01 6.88 -2.31
N ARG A 326 -6.83 7.57 -3.45
CA ARG A 326 -7.78 7.59 -4.58
C ARG A 326 -9.22 7.94 -4.18
N ASN A 327 -9.38 8.81 -3.17
CA ASN A 327 -10.68 9.15 -2.55
C ASN A 327 -11.39 7.90 -1.96
N LYS A 328 -10.65 7.15 -1.14
CA LYS A 328 -11.09 5.89 -0.50
C LYS A 328 -11.49 4.80 -1.48
N PHE A 329 -10.77 4.66 -2.59
CA PHE A 329 -11.12 3.65 -3.60
C PHE A 329 -10.98 2.22 -3.04
N ALA A 330 -9.99 1.99 -2.18
CA ALA A 330 -9.76 0.72 -1.50
C ALA A 330 -10.66 0.47 -0.27
N ASP A 331 -11.71 1.28 -0.02
CA ASP A 331 -12.65 1.04 1.09
C ASP A 331 -13.17 -0.41 1.08
N PRO A 332 -13.30 -1.10 2.23
CA PRO A 332 -13.72 -2.50 2.29
C PRO A 332 -15.00 -2.81 1.52
N LYS A 333 -15.90 -1.83 1.36
CA LYS A 333 -17.17 -1.97 0.62
C LYS A 333 -16.99 -2.08 -0.90
N ASN A 334 -15.81 -1.72 -1.41
CA ASN A 334 -15.42 -1.81 -2.82
C ASN A 334 -14.58 -3.08 -3.12
N ILE A 335 -14.18 -3.84 -2.10
CA ILE A 335 -13.38 -5.06 -2.26
C ILE A 335 -14.29 -6.27 -2.47
N ASP A 336 -14.11 -6.98 -3.58
CA ASP A 336 -14.74 -8.30 -3.78
C ASP A 336 -13.99 -9.38 -2.98
N PHE A 337 -14.36 -9.51 -1.71
CA PHE A 337 -13.79 -10.53 -0.83
C PHE A 337 -14.08 -11.98 -1.26
N SER A 338 -14.98 -12.22 -2.23
CA SER A 338 -15.22 -13.59 -2.74
C SER A 338 -14.08 -14.12 -3.61
N LYS A 339 -13.13 -13.26 -3.98
CA LYS A 339 -11.90 -13.59 -4.72
C LYS A 339 -10.76 -14.15 -3.85
N TYR A 340 -10.96 -14.27 -2.53
CA TYR A 340 -9.93 -14.65 -1.55
C TYR A 340 -10.45 -15.68 -0.54
N ASP A 341 -9.61 -16.61 -0.10
CA ASP A 341 -9.91 -17.51 1.04
C ASP A 341 -9.55 -16.88 2.39
N ARG A 342 -8.63 -15.92 2.39
CA ARG A 342 -8.15 -15.21 3.59
C ARG A 342 -7.73 -13.79 3.27
N ILE A 343 -8.09 -12.87 4.17
CA ILE A 343 -7.56 -11.52 4.22
C ILE A 343 -6.62 -11.39 5.42
N ASN A 344 -5.37 -11.04 5.17
CA ASN A 344 -4.43 -10.65 6.20
C ASN A 344 -4.49 -9.12 6.35
N TYR A 345 -4.89 -8.61 7.51
CA TYR A 345 -4.96 -7.18 7.78
C TYR A 345 -3.55 -6.65 8.07
N ALA A 346 -3.01 -5.83 7.18
CA ALA A 346 -1.70 -5.20 7.27
C ALA A 346 -1.85 -3.75 7.79
N PHE A 347 -1.37 -3.39 8.98
CA PHE A 347 -0.68 -4.23 9.98
C PHE A 347 -1.11 -3.88 11.40
N PHE A 348 -0.94 -4.84 12.31
CA PHE A 348 -0.85 -4.61 13.74
C PHE A 348 0.62 -4.47 14.16
N GLN A 349 0.93 -3.49 14.99
CA GLN A 349 2.29 -3.23 15.47
C GLN A 349 2.51 -3.78 16.89
N PRO A 350 3.68 -4.39 17.16
CA PRO A 350 4.07 -4.82 18.50
C PRO A 350 4.89 -3.75 19.24
N ASP A 351 4.73 -3.64 20.57
CA ASP A 351 5.72 -2.98 21.45
C ASP A 351 6.74 -3.99 22.01
N LYS A 352 7.85 -3.48 22.55
CA LYS A 352 8.92 -4.27 23.20
C LYS A 352 8.47 -5.08 24.42
N GLU A 353 7.33 -4.73 25.04
CA GLU A 353 6.71 -5.47 26.13
C GLU A 353 5.86 -6.65 25.62
N GLY A 354 5.62 -6.72 24.30
CA GLY A 354 4.83 -7.75 23.62
C GLY A 354 3.34 -7.42 23.51
N ASN A 355 2.92 -6.18 23.79
CA ASN A 355 1.56 -5.71 23.49
C ASN A 355 1.42 -5.46 21.98
N ILE A 356 0.21 -5.62 21.46
CA ILE A 356 -0.06 -5.58 20.02
C ILE A 356 -1.27 -4.66 19.81
N TYR A 357 -1.15 -3.70 18.90
CA TYR A 357 -2.15 -2.64 18.70
C TYR A 357 -2.16 -2.18 17.23
N GLY A 358 -3.18 -1.40 16.85
CA GLY A 358 -3.35 -0.86 15.50
C GLY A 358 -2.26 0.14 15.11
N THR A 359 -2.18 0.44 13.82
CA THR A 359 -1.28 1.46 13.24
C THR A 359 -1.95 2.83 13.12
N ASP A 360 -3.29 2.88 13.06
CA ASP A 360 -4.07 4.12 12.88
C ASP A 360 -5.34 4.11 13.76
N GLU A 361 -5.35 4.93 14.82
CA GLU A 361 -6.47 5.11 15.77
C GLU A 361 -7.77 5.64 15.14
N TRP A 362 -7.70 6.11 13.89
CA TRP A 362 -8.85 6.56 13.12
C TRP A 362 -9.29 5.54 12.07
N ALA A 363 -8.37 5.01 11.27
CA ALA A 363 -8.69 4.08 10.18
C ALA A 363 -9.00 2.66 10.68
N ASP A 364 -8.15 2.06 11.52
CA ASP A 364 -8.28 0.65 11.93
C ASP A 364 -9.66 0.31 12.55
N PRO A 365 -10.22 1.09 13.49
CA PRO A 365 -11.59 0.88 13.98
C PRO A 365 -12.66 0.93 12.88
N GLN A 366 -12.51 1.80 11.87
CA GLN A 366 -13.49 1.94 10.79
C GLN A 366 -13.34 0.85 9.71
N LEU A 367 -12.11 0.40 9.47
CA LEU A 367 -11.80 -0.66 8.51
C LEU A 367 -12.21 -2.04 9.02
N LEU A 368 -11.91 -2.35 10.28
CA LEU A 368 -12.23 -3.65 10.86
C LEU A 368 -13.72 -3.79 11.18
N TRP A 369 -14.35 -2.76 11.76
CA TRP A 369 -15.72 -2.80 12.26
C TRP A 369 -16.78 -2.07 11.42
N GLY A 370 -16.36 -1.34 10.39
CA GLY A 370 -17.23 -0.46 9.59
C GLY A 370 -17.31 0.94 10.16
N GLU A 371 -17.93 1.87 9.42
CA GLU A 371 -18.02 3.27 9.82
C GLU A 371 -18.66 3.44 11.22
N TYR A 372 -18.25 4.45 11.97
CA TYR A 372 -18.88 4.81 13.24
C TYR A 372 -20.38 5.10 13.08
N ASP A 373 -21.20 4.52 13.95
CA ASP A 373 -22.62 4.85 14.07
C ASP A 373 -22.81 5.89 15.17
N TYR A 374 -23.03 7.14 14.76
CA TYR A 374 -23.30 8.28 15.63
C TYR A 374 -24.78 8.40 16.05
N ALA A 375 -25.60 7.36 15.85
CA ALA A 375 -26.98 7.33 16.34
C ALA A 375 -27.04 7.60 17.86
N PRO A 376 -28.05 8.37 18.33
CA PRO A 376 -28.15 8.71 19.74
C PRO A 376 -28.37 7.45 20.59
N GLN A 377 -27.59 7.31 21.68
CA GLN A 377 -27.56 6.11 22.55
C GLN A 377 -28.93 5.61 23.04
N SER A 378 -29.97 6.44 23.03
CA SER A 378 -31.36 6.03 23.31
C SER A 378 -31.97 5.08 22.27
N GLN A 379 -31.31 4.84 21.13
CA GLN A 379 -31.67 3.82 20.14
C GLN A 379 -30.66 2.64 20.10
N VAL A 380 -29.53 2.73 20.81
CA VAL A 380 -28.51 1.67 20.87
C VAL A 380 -28.96 0.62 21.89
N MET A 381 -29.71 -0.38 21.41
CA MET A 381 -30.34 -1.44 22.20
C MET A 381 -29.32 -2.26 23.01
N GLU A 382 -29.50 -2.39 24.32
CA GLU A 382 -28.58 -3.18 25.15
C GLU A 382 -28.76 -4.70 24.97
N GLY A 383 -27.70 -5.39 24.53
CA GLY A 383 -27.66 -6.85 24.46
C GLY A 383 -26.43 -7.40 23.71
N PRO A 384 -26.27 -8.74 23.66
CA PRO A 384 -25.43 -9.38 22.66
C PRO A 384 -26.05 -9.16 21.28
N GLY A 385 -25.22 -8.86 20.27
CA GLY A 385 -25.69 -8.37 18.97
C GLY A 385 -25.81 -6.83 18.87
N ARG A 386 -25.15 -6.09 19.77
CA ARG A 386 -24.77 -4.69 19.51
C ARG A 386 -23.56 -4.64 18.58
N ASN A 387 -23.56 -3.70 17.64
CA ASN A 387 -22.36 -3.29 16.91
C ASN A 387 -21.43 -2.39 17.77
N TYR A 388 -21.32 -2.68 19.08
CA TYR A 388 -20.44 -1.95 19.97
C TYR A 388 -19.15 -2.73 20.12
N PHE A 389 -18.09 -2.20 19.53
CA PHE A 389 -16.80 -2.87 19.42
C PHE A 389 -15.70 -2.01 20.04
N CYS A 390 -14.58 -2.64 20.38
CA CYS A 390 -13.37 -1.95 20.80
C CYS A 390 -12.27 -2.16 19.76
N SER A 391 -11.55 -1.09 19.42
CA SER A 391 -10.30 -1.17 18.69
C SER A 391 -9.12 -0.94 19.64
N TRP A 392 -8.03 -1.63 19.36
CA TRP A 392 -6.79 -1.62 20.13
C TRP A 392 -5.89 -0.51 19.62
N ASP A 393 -6.25 0.74 19.89
CA ASP A 393 -5.57 1.92 19.32
C ASP A 393 -4.27 2.27 20.08
N GLY A 394 -3.91 1.48 21.09
CA GLY A 394 -2.66 1.60 21.83
C GLY A 394 -2.40 0.38 22.74
N PRO A 395 -1.17 0.22 23.26
CA PRO A 395 -0.73 -1.01 23.93
C PRO A 395 -1.39 -1.30 25.29
N LEU A 396 -2.17 -0.36 25.86
CA LEU A 396 -2.86 -0.53 27.13
C LEU A 396 -4.38 -0.60 26.94
N GLN A 397 -5.05 -1.50 27.67
CA GLN A 397 -6.52 -1.63 27.69
C GLN A 397 -7.28 -0.31 27.92
N SER A 398 -6.68 0.65 28.63
CA SER A 398 -7.24 1.99 28.87
C SER A 398 -7.15 2.95 27.67
N GLN A 399 -6.45 2.56 26.60
CA GLN A 399 -6.36 3.27 25.33
C GLN A 399 -7.26 2.63 24.25
N HIS A 400 -7.94 1.52 24.55
CA HIS A 400 -8.82 0.89 23.57
C HIS A 400 -10.03 1.81 23.30
N ASN A 401 -10.22 2.15 22.03
CA ASN A 401 -11.27 3.03 21.55
C ASN A 401 -12.53 2.19 21.31
N CYS A 402 -13.55 2.38 22.16
CA CYS A 402 -14.77 1.58 22.10
C CYS A 402 -15.96 2.45 21.67
N ALA A 403 -16.58 2.10 20.55
CA ALA A 403 -17.63 2.88 19.91
C ALA A 403 -18.72 1.98 19.32
N THR A 404 -19.80 2.60 18.80
CA THR A 404 -20.79 1.88 17.98
C THR A 404 -20.41 2.06 16.52
N HIS A 405 -20.50 0.99 15.74
CA HIS A 405 -20.19 0.95 14.31
C HIS A 405 -21.39 0.44 13.49
N LYS A 406 -21.30 0.52 12.17
CA LYS A 406 -22.30 -0.07 11.27
C LYS A 406 -22.19 -1.60 11.16
N GLY A 407 -21.05 -2.19 11.53
CA GLY A 407 -20.82 -3.64 11.41
C GLY A 407 -20.57 -4.07 9.97
N ASP A 408 -20.10 -3.15 9.12
CA ASP A 408 -19.91 -3.31 7.67
C ASP A 408 -18.44 -3.14 7.23
N GLY A 409 -17.49 -3.47 8.13
CA GLY A 409 -16.06 -3.52 7.86
C GLY A 409 -15.55 -4.92 7.48
N ILE A 410 -14.23 -5.04 7.29
CA ILE A 410 -13.54 -6.24 6.76
C ILE A 410 -13.92 -7.51 7.53
N ILE A 411 -13.98 -7.46 8.87
CA ILE A 411 -14.33 -8.62 9.71
C ILE A 411 -15.70 -9.21 9.32
N ALA A 412 -16.67 -8.36 8.98
CA ALA A 412 -18.01 -8.77 8.59
C ALA A 412 -18.10 -9.10 7.09
N LEU A 413 -17.55 -8.25 6.22
CA LEU A 413 -17.65 -8.38 4.76
C LEU A 413 -16.91 -9.62 4.25
N ALA A 414 -15.66 -9.85 4.69
CA ALA A 414 -14.87 -10.98 4.24
C ALA A 414 -15.49 -12.31 4.70
N LYS A 415 -15.90 -12.40 5.98
CA LYS A 415 -16.61 -13.59 6.50
C LYS A 415 -17.97 -13.82 5.84
N ALA A 416 -18.68 -12.78 5.41
CA ALA A 416 -19.92 -12.91 4.65
C ALA A 416 -19.68 -13.44 3.22
N ALA A 417 -18.53 -13.15 2.62
CA ALA A 417 -18.08 -13.75 1.36
C ALA A 417 -17.53 -15.19 1.53
N GLY A 418 -17.20 -15.59 2.77
CA GLY A 418 -16.66 -16.91 3.13
C GLY A 418 -15.16 -16.92 3.46
N ALA A 419 -14.47 -15.79 3.32
CA ALA A 419 -13.06 -15.63 3.59
C ALA A 419 -12.75 -15.54 5.11
N GLN A 420 -11.60 -16.06 5.51
CA GLN A 420 -11.00 -15.83 6.82
C GLN A 420 -10.47 -14.39 6.95
N VAL A 421 -10.40 -13.84 8.15
CA VAL A 421 -9.64 -12.62 8.45
C VAL A 421 -8.64 -12.87 9.56
N MET A 422 -7.38 -12.51 9.34
CA MET A 422 -6.28 -12.66 10.30
C MET A 422 -5.52 -11.33 10.43
N PRO A 423 -5.03 -10.95 11.61
CA PRO A 423 -4.12 -9.83 11.73
C PRO A 423 -2.74 -10.29 11.24
N SER A 424 -2.12 -9.51 10.37
CA SER A 424 -0.66 -9.60 10.19
C SER A 424 0.00 -8.68 11.20
N ILE A 425 0.95 -9.23 11.94
CA ILE A 425 1.63 -8.53 13.02
C ILE A 425 3.08 -8.32 12.58
N GLY A 426 3.53 -7.07 12.55
CA GLY A 426 4.84 -6.69 12.02
C GLY A 426 4.75 -6.10 10.61
N GLY A 427 5.51 -6.67 9.67
CA GLY A 427 5.87 -6.08 8.39
C GLY A 427 7.12 -5.21 8.52
N TRP A 428 7.65 -4.76 7.37
CA TRP A 428 8.92 -4.05 7.22
C TRP A 428 9.20 -3.01 8.33
N THR A 429 8.41 -1.94 8.40
CA THR A 429 8.66 -0.79 9.30
C THR A 429 8.29 -1.03 10.77
N LEU A 430 7.79 -2.22 11.13
CA LEU A 430 7.21 -2.53 12.45
C LEU A 430 7.89 -3.72 13.14
N SER A 431 8.98 -4.26 12.55
CA SER A 431 9.65 -5.47 13.02
C SER A 431 10.66 -5.27 14.17
N ASP A 432 11.11 -4.03 14.43
CA ASP A 432 12.14 -3.64 15.42
C ASP A 432 11.96 -4.24 16.84
N ASN A 433 10.72 -4.47 17.28
CA ASN A 433 10.45 -4.97 18.62
C ASN A 433 10.56 -6.49 18.73
N PHE A 434 10.46 -7.26 17.64
CA PHE A 434 10.48 -8.73 17.69
C PHE A 434 11.76 -9.33 18.31
N PRO A 435 13.00 -8.87 18.02
CA PRO A 435 14.19 -9.38 18.68
C PRO A 435 14.10 -9.27 20.21
N THR A 436 13.60 -8.14 20.72
CA THR A 436 13.44 -7.91 22.17
C THR A 436 12.37 -8.81 22.79
N ILE A 437 11.22 -8.96 22.13
CA ILE A 437 10.11 -9.82 22.58
C ILE A 437 10.56 -11.30 22.58
N ALA A 438 11.17 -11.75 21.48
CA ALA A 438 11.53 -13.14 21.24
C ALA A 438 12.71 -13.60 22.12
N ALA A 439 13.62 -12.71 22.52
CA ALA A 439 14.81 -13.03 23.30
C ALA A 439 14.52 -13.63 24.70
N THR A 440 13.32 -13.47 25.25
CA THR A 440 12.98 -13.98 26.59
C THR A 440 11.70 -14.80 26.60
N GLU A 441 11.66 -15.86 27.41
CA GLU A 441 10.45 -16.66 27.59
C GLU A 441 9.26 -15.83 28.11
N ALA A 442 9.53 -14.81 28.94
CA ALA A 442 8.49 -13.91 29.43
C ALA A 442 7.88 -13.05 28.30
N GLY A 443 8.71 -12.50 27.40
CA GLY A 443 8.26 -11.73 26.24
C GLY A 443 7.46 -12.59 25.25
N ARG A 444 7.99 -13.77 24.91
CA ARG A 444 7.29 -14.75 24.05
C ARG A 444 5.90 -15.13 24.58
N GLN A 445 5.81 -15.45 25.86
CA GLN A 445 4.53 -15.82 26.49
C GLN A 445 3.58 -14.62 26.65
N ALA A 446 4.09 -13.40 26.84
CA ALA A 446 3.28 -12.19 26.86
C ALA A 446 2.67 -11.89 25.47
N PHE A 447 3.50 -11.93 24.42
CA PHE A 447 3.06 -11.73 23.04
C PHE A 447 2.06 -12.80 22.60
N ALA A 448 2.35 -14.08 22.84
CA ALA A 448 1.43 -15.18 22.55
C ALA A 448 0.07 -15.04 23.28
N ALA A 449 0.08 -14.54 24.52
CA ALA A 449 -1.15 -14.22 25.24
C ALA A 449 -1.90 -13.01 24.67
N ASN A 450 -1.20 -12.05 24.05
CA ASN A 450 -1.82 -10.90 23.37
C ASN A 450 -2.38 -11.29 21.99
N CYS A 451 -1.73 -12.19 21.24
CA CYS A 451 -2.31 -12.82 20.05
C CYS A 451 -3.67 -13.48 20.34
N VAL A 452 -3.76 -14.24 21.44
CA VAL A 452 -5.04 -14.84 21.88
C VAL A 452 -6.10 -13.77 22.15
N LYS A 453 -5.75 -12.63 22.75
CA LYS A 453 -6.71 -11.54 23.00
C LYS A 453 -7.19 -10.85 21.71
N LEU A 454 -6.33 -10.70 20.70
CA LEU A 454 -6.78 -10.18 19.39
C LEU A 454 -7.86 -11.08 18.79
N ILE A 455 -7.67 -12.40 18.83
CA ILE A 455 -8.69 -13.37 18.41
C ILE A 455 -9.97 -13.25 19.27
N GLU A 456 -9.85 -13.12 20.59
CA GLU A 456 -11.03 -13.05 21.46
C GLU A 456 -11.82 -11.73 21.38
N GLU A 457 -11.20 -10.61 21.01
CA GLU A 457 -11.87 -9.30 20.86
C GLU A 457 -12.37 -9.05 19.43
N TYR A 458 -11.56 -9.35 18.40
CA TYR A 458 -11.90 -9.10 16.99
C TYR A 458 -12.59 -10.29 16.29
N ASP A 459 -12.72 -11.44 16.96
CA ASP A 459 -13.10 -12.73 16.36
C ASP A 459 -12.17 -13.16 15.20
N PHE A 460 -10.91 -12.70 15.18
CA PHE A 460 -9.96 -13.07 14.13
C PHE A 460 -9.81 -14.60 14.00
N ASP A 461 -9.61 -15.07 12.78
CA ASP A 461 -9.70 -16.49 12.46
C ASP A 461 -8.43 -17.29 12.76
N GLY A 462 -7.31 -16.60 13.02
CA GLY A 462 -5.95 -17.09 13.25
C GLY A 462 -4.96 -15.93 13.49
N ILE A 463 -3.65 -16.16 13.33
CA ILE A 463 -2.58 -15.14 13.42
C ILE A 463 -1.58 -15.27 12.25
N ASP A 464 -1.20 -14.16 11.63
CA ASP A 464 -0.05 -14.10 10.71
C ASP A 464 1.10 -13.31 11.35
N ILE A 465 2.33 -13.82 11.22
CA ILE A 465 3.54 -13.21 11.80
C ILE A 465 4.46 -12.78 10.66
N ASP A 466 4.70 -11.48 10.55
CA ASP A 466 5.56 -10.89 9.55
C ASP A 466 6.76 -10.22 10.23
N TRP A 467 7.75 -11.03 10.62
CA TRP A 467 9.00 -10.53 11.18
C TRP A 467 10.04 -10.42 10.07
N GLU A 468 10.33 -9.17 9.68
CA GLU A 468 11.35 -8.83 8.70
C GLU A 468 12.61 -8.26 9.37
N TYR A 469 13.72 -8.99 9.56
CA TYR A 469 13.86 -10.45 9.55
C TYR A 469 14.64 -10.89 10.80
N PRO A 470 14.51 -12.15 11.26
CA PRO A 470 15.38 -12.70 12.29
C PRO A 470 16.87 -12.50 11.94
N ALA A 471 17.63 -11.93 12.88
CA ALA A 471 19.05 -11.60 12.75
C ALA A 471 19.42 -10.54 11.67
N TYR A 472 18.46 -9.69 11.25
CA TYR A 472 18.73 -8.54 10.40
C TYR A 472 18.99 -7.27 11.23
N GLU A 473 20.23 -6.75 11.19
CA GLU A 473 20.75 -5.74 12.13
C GLU A 473 20.00 -4.41 12.10
N ASP A 474 19.54 -3.95 10.93
CA ASP A 474 18.87 -2.65 10.77
C ASP A 474 17.51 -2.61 11.49
N HIS A 475 16.80 -3.74 11.59
CA HIS A 475 15.59 -3.91 12.41
C HIS A 475 15.91 -4.50 13.79
N SER A 476 17.01 -4.03 14.39
CA SER A 476 17.51 -4.43 15.73
C SER A 476 17.82 -5.94 15.91
N GLY A 477 17.94 -6.70 14.82
CA GLY A 477 18.09 -8.15 14.83
C GLY A 477 19.43 -8.65 15.39
N THR A 478 19.40 -9.81 16.03
CA THR A 478 20.56 -10.46 16.68
C THR A 478 20.80 -11.88 16.17
N PRO A 479 22.03 -12.41 16.16
CA PRO A 479 22.30 -13.80 15.76
C PRO A 479 21.47 -14.84 16.54
N GLU A 480 21.15 -14.55 17.80
CA GLU A 480 20.29 -15.34 18.67
C GLU A 480 18.85 -15.50 18.15
N ASP A 481 18.37 -14.57 17.31
CA ASP A 481 17.02 -14.60 16.71
C ASP A 481 16.77 -15.88 15.90
N THR A 482 17.83 -16.42 15.29
CA THR A 482 17.86 -17.72 14.60
C THR A 482 17.20 -18.85 15.41
N VAL A 483 17.32 -18.79 16.74
CA VAL A 483 16.75 -19.75 17.69
C VAL A 483 15.53 -19.15 18.40
N ASN A 484 15.54 -17.86 18.71
CA ASN A 484 14.43 -17.20 19.41
C ASN A 484 13.14 -17.19 18.57
N TYR A 485 13.23 -17.04 17.25
CA TYR A 485 12.06 -17.09 16.34
C TYR A 485 11.35 -18.46 16.39
N THR A 486 12.11 -19.55 16.47
CA THR A 486 11.55 -20.90 16.68
C THR A 486 10.77 -21.00 17.99
N TYR A 487 11.32 -20.48 19.10
CA TYR A 487 10.63 -20.48 20.39
C TYR A 487 9.45 -19.51 20.42
N PHE A 488 9.52 -18.40 19.69
CA PHE A 488 8.46 -17.40 19.56
C PHE A 488 7.24 -17.99 18.85
N LEU A 489 7.43 -18.60 17.68
CA LEU A 489 6.37 -19.32 16.97
C LEU A 489 5.82 -20.51 17.78
N GLN A 490 6.67 -21.23 18.53
CA GLN A 490 6.19 -22.31 19.43
C GLN A 490 5.26 -21.76 20.52
N ALA A 491 5.63 -20.66 21.19
CA ALA A 491 4.80 -20.06 22.24
C ALA A 491 3.44 -19.59 21.69
N ILE A 492 3.40 -19.04 20.47
CA ILE A 492 2.16 -18.64 19.80
C ILE A 492 1.33 -19.88 19.44
N ARG A 493 1.91 -20.92 18.83
CA ARG A 493 1.24 -22.19 18.49
C ARG A 493 0.63 -22.85 19.72
N ASP A 494 1.38 -22.96 20.82
CA ASP A 494 0.92 -23.51 22.10
C ASP A 494 -0.27 -22.72 22.68
N ALA A 495 -0.26 -21.39 22.54
CA ALA A 495 -1.35 -20.53 23.00
C ALA A 495 -2.61 -20.64 22.13
N LEU A 496 -2.44 -20.72 20.81
CA LEU A 496 -3.54 -20.90 19.84
C LEU A 496 -4.17 -22.29 19.93
N ASP A 497 -3.39 -23.35 20.13
CA ASP A 497 -3.91 -24.71 20.32
C ASP A 497 -4.74 -24.80 21.61
N LYS A 498 -4.24 -24.22 22.71
CA LYS A 498 -4.96 -24.13 23.98
C LYS A 498 -6.24 -23.29 23.89
N LEU A 499 -6.23 -22.19 23.13
CA LEU A 499 -7.43 -21.43 22.81
C LEU A 499 -8.41 -22.29 22.01
N GLY A 500 -7.89 -23.06 21.04
CA GLY A 500 -8.69 -23.92 20.19
C GLY A 500 -9.37 -25.07 20.92
N GLU A 501 -8.67 -25.73 21.84
CA GLU A 501 -9.24 -26.72 22.77
C GLU A 501 -10.39 -26.10 23.60
N ALA A 502 -10.24 -24.86 24.06
CA ALA A 502 -11.22 -24.17 24.89
C ALA A 502 -12.45 -23.68 24.10
N LYS A 503 -12.28 -23.28 22.83
CA LYS A 503 -13.34 -22.79 21.93
C LYS A 503 -14.01 -23.90 21.10
N GLY A 504 -13.37 -25.07 20.96
CA GLY A 504 -13.80 -26.13 20.05
C GLY A 504 -13.55 -25.82 18.56
N ARG A 505 -12.57 -24.96 18.27
CA ARG A 505 -12.26 -24.39 16.95
C ARG A 505 -10.75 -24.46 16.72
N TYR A 506 -10.29 -24.69 15.48
CA TYR A 506 -8.87 -24.51 15.15
C TYR A 506 -8.57 -23.06 14.72
N PHE A 507 -7.36 -22.60 15.04
CA PHE A 507 -6.85 -21.27 14.69
C PHE A 507 -5.49 -21.44 14.00
N PRO A 508 -5.36 -21.18 12.68
CA PRO A 508 -4.08 -21.27 12.00
C PRO A 508 -3.07 -20.23 12.51
N LEU A 509 -1.79 -20.60 12.40
CA LEU A 509 -0.64 -19.72 12.56
C LEU A 509 0.14 -19.71 11.25
N THR A 510 0.25 -18.56 10.60
CA THR A 510 1.06 -18.40 9.40
C THR A 510 2.19 -17.42 9.63
N ALA A 511 3.16 -17.39 8.72
CA ALA A 511 4.17 -16.36 8.70
C ALA A 511 4.54 -15.99 7.27
N ALA A 512 4.68 -14.68 7.03
CA ALA A 512 5.43 -14.14 5.90
C ALA A 512 6.91 -14.46 6.09
N LEU A 513 7.57 -14.88 5.00
CA LEU A 513 8.90 -15.47 5.05
C LEU A 513 9.76 -15.01 3.86
N PRO A 514 11.04 -14.66 4.10
CA PRO A 514 11.91 -14.06 3.09
C PRO A 514 12.32 -15.05 2.00
N CYS A 515 12.51 -14.54 0.79
CA CYS A 515 13.10 -15.30 -0.32
C CYS A 515 14.60 -15.03 -0.58
N GLY A 516 15.21 -14.07 0.12
CA GLY A 516 16.65 -13.82 0.07
C GLY A 516 17.44 -14.95 0.74
N PRO A 517 18.37 -15.66 0.06
CA PRO A 517 19.11 -16.79 0.64
C PRO A 517 19.90 -16.43 1.91
N ASP A 518 20.37 -15.19 2.01
CA ASP A 518 21.07 -14.60 3.17
C ASP A 518 20.16 -14.46 4.40
N LYS A 519 18.85 -14.28 4.21
CA LYS A 519 17.83 -14.24 5.27
C LYS A 519 17.33 -15.64 5.62
N ILE A 520 17.11 -16.50 4.62
CA ILE A 520 16.66 -17.89 4.83
C ILE A 520 17.67 -18.66 5.71
N GLU A 521 18.99 -18.45 5.53
CA GLU A 521 20.00 -19.09 6.38
C GLU A 521 19.99 -18.64 7.86
N LYS A 522 19.27 -17.56 8.20
CA LYS A 522 19.05 -17.10 9.59
C LYS A 522 17.81 -17.72 10.23
N ILE A 523 17.08 -18.57 9.53
CA ILE A 523 15.83 -19.17 10.03
C ILE A 523 16.00 -20.68 10.18
N GLN A 524 15.58 -21.24 11.32
CA GLN A 524 15.47 -22.69 11.50
C GLN A 524 14.22 -23.24 10.78
N VAL A 525 14.24 -23.16 9.44
CA VAL A 525 13.14 -23.61 8.56
C VAL A 525 12.76 -25.07 8.85
N ASP A 526 13.75 -25.91 9.15
CA ASP A 526 13.58 -27.32 9.53
C ASP A 526 12.93 -27.54 10.92
N LYS A 527 12.65 -26.47 11.67
CA LYS A 527 11.85 -26.45 12.92
C LYS A 527 10.50 -25.76 12.71
N ILE A 528 10.50 -24.53 12.21
CA ILE A 528 9.29 -23.70 12.16
C ILE A 528 8.20 -24.25 11.23
N LYS A 529 8.60 -25.03 10.21
CA LYS A 529 7.68 -25.69 9.26
C LYS A 529 6.66 -26.64 9.90
N ASP A 530 6.95 -27.13 11.11
CA ASP A 530 6.08 -28.03 11.86
C ASP A 530 5.20 -27.26 12.89
N LEU A 531 5.40 -25.93 13.01
CA LEU A 531 4.66 -25.02 13.89
C LEU A 531 3.68 -24.13 13.10
N LEU A 532 4.08 -23.67 11.92
CA LEU A 532 3.24 -22.91 11.00
C LEU A 532 2.28 -23.84 10.26
N ASP A 533 1.06 -23.40 9.99
CA ASP A 533 0.10 -24.08 9.11
C ASP A 533 0.50 -23.90 7.64
N GLU A 534 0.83 -22.65 7.28
CA GLU A 534 1.18 -22.23 5.94
C GLU A 534 2.40 -21.30 5.99
N LEU A 535 3.30 -21.44 5.01
CA LEU A 535 4.53 -20.66 4.86
C LEU A 535 4.32 -19.71 3.66
N ASN A 536 4.20 -18.42 3.96
CA ASN A 536 3.85 -17.39 3.00
C ASN A 536 5.16 -16.81 2.43
N LEU A 537 5.62 -17.34 1.29
CA LEU A 537 6.91 -16.92 0.73
C LEU A 537 6.77 -15.59 -0.01
N MET A 538 7.50 -14.58 0.48
CA MET A 538 7.61 -13.27 -0.15
C MET A 538 8.53 -13.35 -1.37
N SER A 539 8.06 -14.01 -2.43
CA SER A 539 8.80 -14.28 -3.66
C SER A 539 8.77 -13.09 -4.65
N TYR A 540 8.99 -11.91 -4.09
CA TYR A 540 9.07 -10.59 -4.71
C TYR A 540 10.17 -9.78 -3.99
N ASP A 541 10.45 -8.55 -4.43
CA ASP A 541 11.59 -7.74 -3.96
C ASP A 541 12.95 -8.46 -4.04
N LEU A 542 13.07 -9.32 -5.06
CA LEU A 542 14.29 -10.09 -5.30
C LEU A 542 15.34 -9.23 -6.01
N HIS A 543 14.89 -8.27 -6.83
CA HIS A 543 15.73 -7.23 -7.43
C HIS A 543 14.98 -5.88 -7.48
N GLY A 544 15.71 -4.79 -7.27
CA GLY A 544 15.16 -3.45 -7.19
C GLY A 544 16.28 -2.41 -7.19
N ALA A 545 15.96 -1.15 -6.87
CA ALA A 545 16.90 -0.03 -6.98
C ALA A 545 18.14 -0.10 -6.07
N TRP A 546 18.17 -1.05 -5.13
CA TRP A 546 19.32 -1.43 -4.29
C TRP A 546 20.39 -2.23 -5.04
N ASP A 547 20.03 -2.93 -6.12
CA ASP A 547 21.01 -3.60 -6.99
C ASP A 547 21.82 -2.57 -7.80
N LEU A 548 23.00 -2.98 -8.27
CA LEU A 548 23.83 -2.19 -9.20
C LEU A 548 23.32 -2.23 -10.65
N LEU A 549 22.42 -3.16 -10.96
CA LEU A 549 21.89 -3.40 -12.31
C LEU A 549 20.37 -3.56 -12.27
N THR A 550 19.69 -3.03 -13.28
CA THR A 550 18.26 -3.21 -13.49
C THR A 550 17.90 -4.68 -13.61
N GLY A 551 17.16 -5.18 -12.61
CA GLY A 551 16.62 -6.54 -12.57
C GLY A 551 15.11 -6.55 -12.47
N THR A 552 14.54 -7.74 -12.56
CA THR A 552 13.10 -7.95 -12.43
C THR A 552 12.67 -8.07 -10.97
N ASN A 553 11.54 -7.47 -10.56
CA ASN A 553 11.05 -7.50 -9.17
C ASN A 553 10.96 -8.94 -8.62
N ALA A 554 10.23 -9.82 -9.33
CA ALA A 554 9.85 -11.14 -8.84
C ALA A 554 10.05 -12.26 -9.89
N PRO A 555 11.28 -12.52 -10.36
CA PRO A 555 11.57 -13.48 -11.42
C PRO A 555 11.14 -14.90 -11.05
N MET A 556 10.48 -15.61 -11.98
CA MET A 556 10.23 -17.05 -11.83
C MET A 556 11.54 -17.84 -11.71
N PHE A 557 12.54 -17.49 -12.52
CA PHE A 557 13.82 -18.19 -12.64
C PHE A 557 15.01 -17.22 -12.58
N ASP A 558 16.15 -17.67 -12.07
CA ASP A 558 17.34 -16.84 -11.82
C ASP A 558 17.78 -16.05 -13.06
N GLN A 559 17.99 -14.74 -12.90
CA GLN A 559 18.50 -13.86 -13.95
C GLN A 559 19.94 -14.24 -14.37
N GLY A 560 20.74 -14.82 -13.46
CA GLY A 560 22.02 -15.46 -13.78
C GLY A 560 23.07 -14.51 -14.36
N TRP A 561 23.00 -13.20 -14.07
CA TRP A 561 23.97 -12.21 -14.53
C TRP A 561 25.20 -12.08 -13.62
N THR A 562 25.03 -12.39 -12.33
CA THR A 562 26.09 -12.38 -11.31
C THR A 562 26.04 -13.66 -10.48
N ASP A 563 27.16 -14.05 -9.88
CA ASP A 563 27.17 -15.13 -8.88
C ASP A 563 26.32 -14.81 -7.64
N GLN A 564 26.05 -13.52 -7.39
CA GLN A 564 25.19 -13.05 -6.30
C GLN A 564 23.69 -13.24 -6.59
N SER A 565 23.27 -13.17 -7.87
CA SER A 565 21.87 -13.40 -8.32
C SER A 565 21.39 -14.87 -8.28
N LYS A 566 22.10 -15.76 -7.58
CA LYS A 566 21.77 -17.19 -7.46
C LYS A 566 20.70 -17.44 -6.40
N ARG A 567 19.65 -18.20 -6.75
CA ARG A 567 18.39 -18.38 -6.00
C ARG A 567 17.56 -17.12 -5.75
N TRP A 568 17.93 -15.96 -6.31
CA TRP A 568 17.09 -14.77 -6.32
C TRP A 568 16.01 -14.91 -7.40
N SER A 569 15.11 -15.88 -7.18
CA SER A 569 13.94 -16.17 -7.99
C SER A 569 12.88 -16.92 -7.18
N VAL A 570 11.63 -16.86 -7.62
CA VAL A 570 10.51 -17.64 -7.08
C VAL A 570 10.87 -19.13 -7.02
N HIS A 571 11.47 -19.66 -8.09
CA HIS A 571 11.95 -21.03 -8.11
C HIS A 571 13.09 -21.27 -7.13
N GLY A 572 14.10 -20.39 -7.10
CA GLY A 572 15.25 -20.52 -6.23
C GLY A 572 14.89 -20.51 -4.74
N CYS A 573 13.98 -19.62 -4.34
CA CYS A 573 13.39 -19.58 -3.01
C CYS A 573 12.60 -20.85 -2.70
N THR A 574 11.73 -21.31 -3.61
CA THR A 574 10.93 -22.54 -3.42
C THR A 574 11.83 -23.77 -3.21
N GLU A 575 12.93 -23.91 -3.97
CA GLU A 575 13.89 -25.01 -3.78
C GLU A 575 14.66 -24.89 -2.46
N ALA A 576 14.97 -23.68 -1.98
CA ALA A 576 15.61 -23.50 -0.68
C ALA A 576 14.74 -24.05 0.47
N TYR A 577 13.45 -23.68 0.51
CA TYR A 577 12.52 -24.21 1.52
C TYR A 577 12.31 -25.74 1.40
N LEU A 578 12.35 -26.29 0.18
CA LEU A 578 12.37 -27.74 -0.03
C LEU A 578 13.64 -28.43 0.51
N GLU A 579 14.82 -27.81 0.39
CA GLU A 579 16.07 -28.35 0.95
C GLU A 579 16.07 -28.41 2.48
N TYR A 580 15.36 -27.51 3.16
CA TYR A 580 15.06 -27.59 4.60
C TYR A 580 13.91 -28.55 4.95
N GLY A 581 13.33 -29.24 3.98
CA GLY A 581 12.34 -30.30 4.20
C GLY A 581 10.92 -29.81 4.45
N VAL A 582 10.53 -28.65 3.91
CA VAL A 582 9.13 -28.20 3.83
C VAL A 582 8.41 -28.98 2.72
N ASP A 583 7.14 -29.34 2.93
CA ASP A 583 6.29 -29.85 1.85
C ASP A 583 5.69 -28.66 1.07
N LEU A 584 5.71 -28.72 -0.26
CA LEU A 584 4.99 -27.76 -1.14
C LEU A 584 3.52 -27.63 -0.72
N ALA A 585 2.93 -28.68 -0.15
CA ALA A 585 1.61 -28.70 0.49
C ALA A 585 1.35 -27.63 1.57
N LYS A 586 2.38 -26.92 2.04
CA LYS A 586 2.30 -25.86 3.03
C LYS A 586 2.83 -24.52 2.54
N ILE A 587 3.26 -24.43 1.28
CA ILE A 587 3.90 -23.22 0.72
C ILE A 587 2.90 -22.43 -0.11
N ASN A 588 2.72 -21.15 0.24
CA ASN A 588 2.03 -20.15 -0.57
C ASN A 588 3.06 -19.32 -1.35
N LEU A 589 2.78 -19.02 -2.62
CA LEU A 589 3.66 -18.28 -3.53
C LEU A 589 3.29 -16.80 -3.58
N GLY A 590 4.29 -15.92 -3.40
CA GLY A 590 4.15 -14.46 -3.43
C GLY A 590 3.90 -13.88 -4.82
N LEU A 591 2.80 -13.15 -4.95
CA LEU A 591 2.32 -12.44 -6.13
C LEU A 591 2.35 -10.92 -5.87
N PRO A 592 3.29 -10.17 -6.47
CA PRO A 592 3.36 -8.72 -6.33
C PRO A 592 2.38 -8.02 -7.27
N PHE A 593 1.46 -7.23 -6.74
CA PHE A 593 0.56 -6.36 -7.51
C PHE A 593 1.17 -4.94 -7.69
N TYR A 594 2.49 -4.90 -7.81
CA TYR A 594 3.33 -3.69 -7.90
C TYR A 594 4.64 -3.98 -8.63
N GLY A 595 5.41 -2.94 -8.94
CA GLY A 595 6.71 -3.01 -9.58
C GLY A 595 7.81 -2.27 -8.83
N ARG A 596 9.06 -2.61 -9.15
CA ARG A 596 10.26 -1.83 -8.76
C ARG A 596 10.82 -1.14 -9.99
N SER A 597 11.13 0.16 -9.86
CA SER A 597 11.58 1.00 -10.97
C SER A 597 13.05 1.42 -10.90
N PHE A 598 13.58 1.89 -12.02
CA PHE A 598 15.00 2.14 -12.26
C PHE A 598 15.16 3.41 -13.12
N ARG A 599 15.67 4.48 -12.52
CA ARG A 599 15.81 5.80 -13.16
C ARG A 599 16.83 5.74 -14.30
N LYS A 600 16.48 6.35 -15.44
CA LYS A 600 17.29 6.45 -16.68
C LYS A 600 17.66 5.13 -17.38
N ALA A 601 17.29 3.98 -16.85
CA ALA A 601 17.44 2.72 -17.56
C ALA A 601 16.53 2.63 -18.81
N THR A 602 16.97 1.84 -19.79
CA THR A 602 16.27 1.64 -21.08
C THR A 602 16.09 0.16 -21.45
N GLY A 603 16.47 -0.75 -20.54
CA GLY A 603 16.40 -2.19 -20.73
C GLY A 603 17.10 -2.93 -19.58
N MET A 604 16.93 -4.25 -19.55
CA MET A 604 17.49 -5.12 -18.50
C MET A 604 19.03 -5.19 -18.52
N LYS A 605 19.63 -5.55 -17.37
CA LYS A 605 21.08 -5.66 -17.17
C LYS A 605 21.85 -4.35 -17.45
N GLN A 606 21.20 -3.19 -17.26
CA GLN A 606 21.81 -1.86 -17.35
C GLN A 606 22.06 -1.26 -15.97
N VAL A 607 22.99 -0.31 -15.88
CA VAL A 607 23.18 0.52 -14.67
C VAL A 607 22.15 1.67 -14.67
N HIS A 608 21.79 2.17 -13.48
CA HIS A 608 20.69 3.13 -13.28
C HIS A 608 21.00 4.14 -12.16
N GLU A 609 20.18 5.18 -12.08
CA GLU A 609 20.32 6.27 -11.09
C GLU A 609 19.36 6.08 -9.90
N GLY A 610 19.38 4.90 -9.28
CA GLY A 610 18.43 4.50 -8.23
C GLY A 610 17.00 4.26 -8.76
N ALA A 611 15.99 4.41 -7.91
CA ALA A 611 14.56 4.26 -8.27
C ALA A 611 14.06 5.44 -9.12
N ASP A 612 13.06 5.22 -9.99
CA ASP A 612 12.47 6.28 -10.83
C ASP A 612 11.34 7.04 -10.11
N ASP A 613 11.73 7.73 -9.03
CA ASP A 613 10.88 8.69 -8.30
C ASP A 613 10.45 9.92 -9.14
N ILE A 614 10.88 10.03 -10.40
CA ILE A 614 10.49 11.12 -11.29
C ILE A 614 9.22 10.73 -12.05
N ASN A 615 9.24 9.58 -12.71
CA ASN A 615 8.07 9.07 -13.41
C ASN A 615 7.01 8.50 -12.46
N PHE A 616 7.43 7.86 -11.36
CA PHE A 616 6.56 7.26 -10.34
C PHE A 616 6.68 8.00 -8.99
N HIS A 617 6.55 9.33 -9.03
CA HIS A 617 6.69 10.22 -7.87
C HIS A 617 5.58 10.05 -6.81
N LEU A 618 4.41 9.52 -7.19
CA LEU A 618 3.33 9.20 -6.25
C LEU A 618 3.58 7.92 -5.45
N ASP A 619 4.52 7.09 -5.91
CA ASP A 619 4.83 5.76 -5.37
C ASP A 619 6.29 5.67 -4.87
N GLU A 620 6.97 6.82 -4.76
CA GLU A 620 8.41 6.96 -4.44
C GLU A 620 9.31 6.00 -5.27
N GLY A 621 8.94 5.74 -6.53
CA GLY A 621 9.66 4.84 -7.43
C GLY A 621 9.34 3.34 -7.27
N SER A 622 8.34 2.96 -6.48
CA SER A 622 7.89 1.57 -6.30
C SER A 622 6.40 1.37 -6.65
N PRO A 623 6.02 1.59 -7.93
CA PRO A 623 4.62 1.79 -8.32
C PRO A 623 3.71 0.58 -8.16
N GLN A 624 2.52 0.82 -7.61
CA GLN A 624 1.40 -0.11 -7.62
C GLN A 624 0.95 -0.38 -9.06
N TYR A 625 0.41 -1.57 -9.36
CA TYR A 625 0.06 -1.97 -10.73
C TYR A 625 -0.93 -0.99 -11.39
N PHE A 626 -1.88 -0.43 -10.65
CA PHE A 626 -2.79 0.61 -11.18
C PHE A 626 -2.05 1.88 -11.67
N ASN A 627 -0.93 2.27 -11.04
CA ASN A 627 -0.11 3.40 -11.48
C ASN A 627 0.84 3.02 -12.64
N ILE A 628 1.29 1.76 -12.70
CA ILE A 628 1.98 1.22 -13.88
C ILE A 628 1.05 1.26 -15.10
N VAL A 629 -0.18 0.74 -14.98
CA VAL A 629 -1.21 0.76 -16.04
C VAL A 629 -1.46 2.18 -16.54
N LYS A 630 -1.60 3.18 -15.65
CA LYS A 630 -1.76 4.59 -16.02
C LYS A 630 -0.55 5.17 -16.78
N ALA A 631 0.64 4.63 -16.58
CA ALA A 631 1.86 5.06 -17.28
C ALA A 631 2.05 4.39 -18.66
N LEU A 632 1.47 3.22 -18.94
CA LEU A 632 1.76 2.40 -20.13
C LEU A 632 1.54 3.13 -21.48
N GLY A 633 0.69 4.15 -21.53
CA GLY A 633 0.49 4.98 -22.73
C GLY A 633 1.70 5.81 -23.15
N ARG A 634 2.73 5.91 -22.29
CA ARG A 634 4.03 6.56 -22.51
C ARG A 634 5.21 5.57 -22.61
N MET A 635 4.92 4.27 -22.67
CA MET A 635 5.94 3.23 -22.49
C MET A 635 5.83 2.12 -23.53
N THR A 636 6.97 1.55 -23.94
CA THR A 636 6.99 0.24 -24.60
C THR A 636 7.07 -0.87 -23.54
N THR A 637 6.11 -1.79 -23.52
CA THR A 637 6.12 -3.00 -22.66
C THR A 637 6.91 -4.13 -23.30
N TYR A 638 7.59 -4.94 -22.49
CA TYR A 638 8.43 -6.06 -22.93
C TYR A 638 8.24 -7.29 -22.04
N ARG A 639 8.12 -8.46 -22.67
CA ARG A 639 8.17 -9.76 -22.00
C ARG A 639 9.60 -10.24 -21.84
N HIS A 640 10.04 -10.47 -20.60
CA HIS A 640 11.32 -11.11 -20.31
C HIS A 640 11.15 -12.62 -20.09
N GLU A 641 11.05 -13.40 -21.19
CA GLU A 641 10.73 -14.85 -21.13
C GLU A 641 11.72 -15.69 -20.30
N LYS A 642 12.94 -15.20 -20.07
CA LYS A 642 13.95 -15.84 -19.22
C LYS A 642 13.55 -15.89 -17.74
N THR A 643 12.91 -14.83 -17.25
CA THR A 643 12.39 -14.72 -15.87
C THR A 643 10.88 -14.95 -15.80
N GLN A 644 10.20 -15.03 -16.95
CA GLN A 644 8.74 -15.08 -17.06
C GLN A 644 8.01 -13.90 -16.40
N THR A 645 8.65 -12.72 -16.39
CA THR A 645 8.10 -11.46 -15.87
C THR A 645 8.10 -10.36 -16.93
N GLN A 646 7.43 -9.25 -16.63
CA GLN A 646 7.28 -8.12 -17.52
C GLN A 646 8.14 -6.94 -17.07
N TYR A 647 8.42 -6.05 -18.02
CA TYR A 647 8.91 -4.70 -17.73
C TYR A 647 8.42 -3.71 -18.79
N ALA A 648 8.41 -2.43 -18.46
CA ALA A 648 8.09 -1.35 -19.37
C ALA A 648 9.18 -0.27 -19.32
N VAL A 649 9.39 0.45 -20.42
CA VAL A 649 10.39 1.52 -20.55
C VAL A 649 9.72 2.79 -21.07
N PHE A 650 9.99 3.94 -20.44
CA PHE A 650 9.49 5.23 -20.90
C PHE A 650 10.16 5.68 -22.19
N ASP A 651 9.36 5.88 -23.24
CA ASP A 651 9.83 6.24 -24.58
C ASP A 651 10.28 7.72 -24.66
N ASP A 652 9.86 8.56 -23.71
CA ASP A 652 10.04 10.01 -23.70
C ASP A 652 11.21 10.51 -22.82
N THR A 653 11.50 9.83 -21.71
CA THR A 653 12.36 10.33 -20.63
C THR A 653 13.53 9.40 -20.28
N GLY A 654 13.44 8.12 -20.63
CA GLY A 654 14.26 7.06 -20.06
C GLY A 654 13.89 6.78 -18.60
N GLY A 655 13.84 5.50 -18.24
CA GLY A 655 13.25 5.00 -17.00
C GLY A 655 12.58 3.66 -17.27
N LEU A 656 12.76 2.68 -16.38
CA LEU A 656 12.26 1.31 -16.51
C LEU A 656 11.50 0.90 -15.25
N VAL A 657 10.42 0.14 -15.38
CA VAL A 657 9.76 -0.56 -14.26
C VAL A 657 9.61 -2.05 -14.58
N SER A 658 9.90 -2.93 -13.62
CA SER A 658 9.58 -4.36 -13.75
C SER A 658 8.54 -4.78 -12.72
N TYR A 659 7.59 -5.57 -13.20
CA TYR A 659 6.34 -5.93 -12.53
C TYR A 659 5.82 -7.26 -13.10
N ASP A 660 4.76 -7.78 -12.51
CA ASP A 660 3.96 -8.85 -13.10
C ASP A 660 2.71 -8.26 -13.77
N ASP A 661 2.44 -8.66 -15.02
CA ASP A 661 1.13 -8.47 -15.64
C ASP A 661 0.24 -9.70 -15.42
N ALA A 662 -0.99 -9.66 -15.93
CA ALA A 662 -1.93 -10.78 -15.87
C ALA A 662 -1.35 -12.12 -16.42
N ARG A 663 -0.38 -12.06 -17.34
CA ARG A 663 0.32 -13.26 -17.84
C ARG A 663 1.39 -13.76 -16.87
N ALA A 664 2.23 -12.90 -16.33
CA ALA A 664 3.24 -13.28 -15.35
C ALA A 664 2.60 -13.87 -14.07
N ILE A 665 1.50 -13.29 -13.62
CA ILE A 665 0.66 -13.86 -12.55
C ILE A 665 0.11 -15.25 -12.94
N CYS A 666 -0.48 -15.38 -14.13
CA CYS A 666 -0.98 -16.69 -14.60
C CYS A 666 0.12 -17.75 -14.75
N ASP A 667 1.32 -17.37 -15.20
CA ASP A 667 2.49 -18.27 -15.28
C ASP A 667 2.96 -18.70 -13.87
N LYS A 668 2.93 -17.80 -12.88
CA LYS A 668 3.20 -18.11 -11.46
C LYS A 668 2.16 -19.05 -10.85
N VAL A 669 0.88 -18.83 -11.15
CA VAL A 669 -0.22 -19.70 -10.71
C VAL A 669 -0.15 -21.06 -11.42
N HIS A 670 0.26 -21.10 -12.70
CA HIS A 670 0.56 -22.34 -13.41
C HIS A 670 1.66 -23.14 -12.71
N TYR A 671 2.80 -22.50 -12.40
CA TYR A 671 3.94 -23.11 -11.71
C TYR A 671 3.53 -23.71 -10.35
N ALA A 672 2.80 -22.97 -9.52
CA ALA A 672 2.31 -23.45 -8.23
C ALA A 672 1.26 -24.56 -8.34
N ASN A 673 0.43 -24.55 -9.38
CA ASN A 673 -0.56 -25.59 -9.65
C ASN A 673 0.11 -26.88 -10.12
N GLU A 674 1.02 -26.81 -11.09
CA GLU A 674 1.80 -27.96 -11.57
C GLU A 674 2.75 -28.52 -10.52
N ARG A 675 3.19 -27.72 -9.53
CA ARG A 675 4.02 -28.21 -8.41
C ARG A 675 3.22 -28.73 -7.21
N GLY A 676 1.89 -28.59 -7.21
CA GLY A 676 1.04 -29.02 -6.09
C GLY A 676 1.26 -28.21 -4.81
N MET A 677 1.69 -26.95 -4.94
CA MET A 677 1.85 -25.99 -3.83
C MET A 677 0.51 -25.69 -3.15
N HIS A 678 0.52 -25.17 -1.93
CA HIS A 678 -0.71 -24.90 -1.15
C HIS A 678 -1.56 -23.80 -1.82
N GLY A 679 -0.96 -22.65 -2.12
CA GLY A 679 -1.73 -21.47 -2.51
C GLY A 679 -0.87 -20.27 -2.87
N PHE A 680 -1.41 -19.08 -2.61
CA PHE A 680 -0.89 -17.80 -3.07
C PHE A 680 -0.99 -16.71 -2.00
N LEU A 681 -0.09 -15.75 -2.08
CA LEU A 681 0.05 -14.61 -1.19
C LEU A 681 0.11 -13.33 -2.03
N VAL A 682 -0.93 -12.49 -1.98
CA VAL A 682 -1.00 -11.25 -2.75
C VAL A 682 -0.55 -10.07 -1.90
N TRP A 683 0.55 -9.44 -2.31
CA TRP A 683 0.98 -8.12 -1.81
C TRP A 683 0.82 -7.09 -2.94
N GLU A 684 -0.17 -6.21 -2.90
CA GLU A 684 -1.26 -6.04 -1.94
C GLU A 684 -2.59 -5.82 -2.68
N ILE A 685 -3.73 -6.09 -2.04
CA ILE A 685 -4.99 -6.25 -2.79
C ILE A 685 -5.52 -4.97 -3.45
N SER A 686 -5.08 -3.78 -3.01
CA SER A 686 -5.48 -2.54 -3.66
C SER A 686 -4.66 -2.24 -4.92
N GLY A 687 -3.52 -2.92 -5.08
CA GLY A 687 -2.49 -2.62 -6.10
C GLY A 687 -2.93 -2.86 -7.53
N ASP A 688 -3.84 -3.80 -7.79
CA ASP A 688 -4.40 -4.05 -9.12
C ASP A 688 -5.78 -3.43 -9.37
N MET A 689 -6.43 -2.84 -8.36
CA MET A 689 -7.72 -2.14 -8.52
C MET A 689 -7.57 -0.96 -9.49
N LEU A 690 -8.16 -1.05 -10.68
CA LEU A 690 -8.14 0.00 -11.70
C LEU A 690 -9.31 0.99 -11.50
N ASP A 691 -9.20 2.20 -12.04
CA ASP A 691 -10.17 3.29 -11.83
C ASP A 691 -11.59 2.98 -12.36
N ASN A 692 -11.76 1.92 -13.16
CA ASN A 692 -13.05 1.41 -13.65
C ASN A 692 -13.63 0.25 -12.80
N GLY A 693 -12.91 -0.21 -11.77
CA GLY A 693 -13.29 -1.32 -10.89
C GLY A 693 -12.74 -2.69 -11.31
N ASP A 694 -11.99 -2.80 -12.42
CA ASP A 694 -11.33 -4.06 -12.80
C ASP A 694 -10.19 -4.40 -11.83
N THR A 695 -9.98 -5.70 -11.58
CA THR A 695 -8.88 -6.22 -10.73
C THR A 695 -8.16 -7.37 -11.48
N PRO A 696 -7.39 -7.05 -12.54
CA PRO A 696 -6.99 -8.03 -13.55
C PRO A 696 -5.94 -9.05 -13.08
N LEU A 697 -5.22 -8.80 -11.99
CA LEU A 697 -4.19 -9.72 -11.47
C LEU A 697 -4.81 -10.77 -10.55
N ILE A 698 -5.75 -10.39 -9.67
CA ILE A 698 -6.53 -11.38 -8.90
C ILE A 698 -7.48 -12.18 -9.80
N ASP A 699 -8.04 -11.55 -10.85
CA ASP A 699 -8.88 -12.25 -11.83
C ASP A 699 -8.06 -13.26 -12.65
N ALA A 700 -6.85 -12.90 -13.08
CA ALA A 700 -5.92 -13.85 -13.70
C ALA A 700 -5.49 -14.98 -12.75
N THR A 701 -5.40 -14.71 -11.45
CA THR A 701 -5.09 -15.69 -10.41
C THR A 701 -6.20 -16.74 -10.32
N ASN A 702 -7.43 -16.31 -10.06
CA ASN A 702 -8.57 -17.21 -9.86
C ASN A 702 -8.94 -17.96 -11.16
N ALA A 703 -8.93 -17.28 -12.32
CA ALA A 703 -9.19 -17.93 -13.60
C ALA A 703 -8.22 -19.09 -13.91
N LYS A 704 -6.97 -19.04 -13.43
CA LYS A 704 -5.96 -20.11 -13.60
C LYS A 704 -6.02 -21.20 -12.52
N ILE A 705 -6.62 -20.93 -11.36
CA ILE A 705 -6.96 -21.92 -10.33
C ILE A 705 -8.16 -22.77 -10.78
N ASP A 706 -9.22 -22.12 -11.29
CA ASP A 706 -10.43 -22.76 -11.79
C ASP A 706 -10.18 -23.53 -13.08
N ASN A 707 -9.49 -22.90 -14.03
CA ASN A 707 -9.09 -23.52 -15.29
C ASN A 707 -7.56 -23.69 -15.38
N PRO A 708 -7.00 -24.80 -14.87
CA PRO A 708 -5.57 -25.13 -15.05
C PRO A 708 -5.12 -25.15 -16.52
N ASN A 709 -6.04 -25.41 -17.47
CA ASN A 709 -5.76 -25.41 -18.91
C ASN A 709 -5.84 -24.01 -19.57
N LEU A 710 -6.08 -22.94 -18.80
CA LEU A 710 -6.04 -21.57 -19.31
C LEU A 710 -4.65 -21.27 -19.89
N ASP A 711 -4.61 -20.83 -21.14
CA ASP A 711 -3.38 -20.45 -21.83
C ASP A 711 -2.97 -19.03 -21.41
N CYS A 712 -2.00 -18.94 -20.50
CA CYS A 712 -1.48 -17.68 -19.99
C CYS A 712 -0.90 -16.77 -21.09
N SER A 713 -0.52 -17.31 -22.26
CA SER A 713 -0.05 -16.50 -23.38
C SER A 713 -1.14 -15.64 -24.04
N THR A 714 -2.42 -15.89 -23.70
CA THR A 714 -3.55 -15.05 -24.12
C THR A 714 -3.78 -13.83 -23.24
N LEU A 715 -3.19 -13.81 -22.03
CA LEU A 715 -3.27 -12.69 -21.08
C LEU A 715 -2.14 -11.69 -21.31
N ARG A 716 -2.35 -10.46 -20.83
CA ARG A 716 -1.44 -9.30 -20.88
C ARG A 716 -2.08 -8.11 -20.14
N ASP A 717 -1.35 -7.01 -20.05
CA ASP A 717 -1.87 -5.72 -19.58
C ASP A 717 -3.13 -5.23 -20.33
N PRO A 718 -3.95 -4.35 -19.71
CA PRO A 718 -5.17 -3.82 -20.32
C PRO A 718 -4.90 -3.12 -21.67
N LEU A 719 -5.52 -3.63 -22.74
CA LEU A 719 -5.29 -3.17 -24.11
C LEU A 719 -5.60 -1.68 -24.35
N TRP A 720 -6.43 -1.06 -23.50
CA TRP A 720 -6.76 0.37 -23.59
C TRP A 720 -5.66 1.27 -23.03
N ALA A 721 -4.75 0.73 -22.22
CA ALA A 721 -3.69 1.47 -21.55
C ALA A 721 -2.37 1.49 -22.34
N LEU A 722 -2.17 0.56 -23.27
CA LEU A 722 -0.91 0.39 -24.00
C LEU A 722 -0.69 1.45 -25.09
N SER A 723 0.56 1.88 -25.25
CA SER A 723 1.02 2.74 -26.35
C SER A 723 0.88 2.08 -27.74
N ASP A 724 1.15 0.77 -27.83
CA ASP A 724 0.84 -0.08 -28.98
C ASP A 724 0.37 -1.48 -28.54
N THR A 725 -0.40 -2.19 -29.38
CA THR A 725 -1.02 -3.48 -29.03
C THR A 725 -0.23 -4.71 -29.51
N ALA A 726 1.00 -4.54 -30.00
CA ALA A 726 1.90 -5.61 -30.39
C ALA A 726 2.51 -6.29 -29.17
N TYR A 727 2.97 -7.53 -29.35
CA TYR A 727 3.59 -8.30 -28.28
C TYR A 727 5.10 -8.29 -28.44
N HIS A 728 5.78 -7.44 -27.65
CA HIS A 728 7.23 -7.30 -27.72
C HIS A 728 7.92 -8.29 -26.77
N TYR A 729 8.77 -9.13 -27.34
CA TYR A 729 9.77 -9.87 -26.57
C TYR A 729 10.91 -8.92 -26.20
N ALA A 730 11.46 -9.05 -24.99
CA ALA A 730 12.64 -8.31 -24.58
C ALA A 730 13.78 -8.51 -25.60
N PRO A 731 14.47 -7.43 -26.02
CA PRO A 731 15.66 -7.55 -26.87
C PRO A 731 16.77 -8.33 -26.14
N PRO A 732 17.73 -8.92 -26.88
CA PRO A 732 18.85 -9.63 -26.27
C PRO A 732 19.61 -8.75 -25.27
N GLU A 733 19.82 -9.28 -24.06
CA GLU A 733 20.62 -8.67 -23.01
C GLU A 733 22.02 -8.28 -23.53
N PRO A 734 22.60 -7.14 -23.12
CA PRO A 734 23.97 -6.79 -23.53
C PRO A 734 24.97 -7.83 -23.00
N GLU A 735 25.88 -8.32 -23.84
CA GLU A 735 26.89 -9.30 -23.42
C GLU A 735 27.72 -8.78 -22.22
N THR A 736 28.18 -7.54 -22.35
CA THR A 736 28.91 -6.77 -21.31
C THR A 736 28.09 -5.57 -20.84
N VAL A 737 28.05 -5.33 -19.53
CA VAL A 737 27.53 -4.07 -18.96
C VAL A 737 28.36 -2.89 -19.45
N ASP A 738 27.70 -1.79 -19.82
CA ASP A 738 28.37 -0.50 -20.07
C ASP A 738 28.63 0.21 -18.73
N TRP A 739 29.90 0.31 -18.37
CA TRP A 739 30.35 0.97 -17.14
C TRP A 739 30.70 2.46 -17.34
N SER A 740 30.51 3.02 -18.54
CA SER A 740 30.95 4.38 -18.87
C SER A 740 30.20 5.49 -18.12
N SER A 741 28.99 5.22 -17.65
CA SER A 741 28.19 6.10 -16.78
C SER A 741 28.46 5.91 -15.29
N VAL A 742 29.13 4.82 -14.87
CA VAL A 742 29.37 4.54 -13.45
C VAL A 742 30.60 5.28 -12.94
N ASN A 743 30.39 6.14 -11.93
CA ASN A 743 31.49 6.77 -11.20
C ASN A 743 32.38 5.71 -10.54
N PRO A 744 33.70 5.64 -10.84
CA PRO A 744 34.60 4.64 -10.25
C PRO A 744 34.67 4.63 -8.72
N LEU A 745 34.25 5.71 -8.05
CA LEU A 745 34.15 5.76 -6.59
C LEU A 745 33.03 4.87 -6.04
N ASN A 746 31.96 4.63 -6.81
CA ASN A 746 30.83 3.78 -6.38
C ASN A 746 31.20 2.28 -6.44
N LEU A 747 32.17 1.90 -7.28
CA LEU A 747 32.69 0.52 -7.39
C LEU A 747 33.62 0.11 -6.24
N ALA A 748 33.92 1.02 -5.30
CA ALA A 748 34.80 0.75 -4.16
C ALA A 748 34.05 0.30 -2.89
N ALA A 749 32.72 0.26 -2.90
CA ALA A 749 31.93 -0.25 -1.79
C ALA A 749 32.07 -1.79 -1.70
N PRO A 750 32.33 -2.37 -0.52
CA PRO A 750 32.04 -3.78 -0.31
C PRO A 750 30.52 -3.93 -0.31
N MET A 751 29.96 -4.48 -1.39
CA MET A 751 28.54 -4.79 -1.48
C MET A 751 28.21 -5.94 -0.51
N GLY A 752 27.91 -5.57 0.74
CA GLY A 752 27.21 -6.41 1.69
C GLY A 752 25.76 -6.48 1.23
N TYR A 753 25.38 -7.57 0.57
CA TYR A 753 24.02 -7.77 0.11
C TYR A 753 23.12 -8.10 1.29
N SER A 754 22.25 -7.16 1.62
CA SER A 754 21.17 -7.33 2.60
C SER A 754 19.87 -6.77 2.01
N ASN A 755 19.38 -7.36 0.91
CA ASN A 755 18.10 -6.95 0.32
C ASN A 755 16.98 -7.06 1.38
N GLY A 756 16.10 -6.08 1.36
CA GLY A 756 15.12 -5.79 2.40
C GLY A 756 14.64 -4.34 2.23
N ASP A 757 15.58 -3.42 1.97
CA ASP A 757 15.39 -1.97 1.70
C ASP A 757 14.18 -1.62 0.82
N ALA A 758 12.99 -1.63 1.41
CA ALA A 758 11.88 -0.84 0.91
C ALA A 758 12.24 0.63 1.12
N VAL A 759 11.99 1.47 0.11
CA VAL A 759 11.84 2.91 0.33
C VAL A 759 10.80 3.06 1.45
N PRO A 760 11.11 3.76 2.56
CA PRO A 760 10.33 3.66 3.77
C PRO A 760 8.92 4.19 3.54
N MET A 761 7.91 3.34 3.75
CA MET A 761 6.53 3.82 3.94
C MET A 761 6.51 4.71 5.18
N ILE A 762 6.52 6.03 4.95
CA ILE A 762 6.64 7.01 6.01
C ILE A 762 5.36 6.96 6.86
N PRO A 763 5.44 6.77 8.19
CA PRO A 763 4.25 6.84 9.04
C PRO A 763 3.60 8.23 8.93
N ALA A 764 2.27 8.28 9.07
CA ALA A 764 1.47 9.49 8.87
C ALA A 764 2.10 10.72 9.58
N PRO A 765 2.32 11.84 8.87
CA PRO A 765 3.29 12.85 9.28
C PRO A 765 2.89 13.57 10.57
N THR A 766 3.50 13.17 11.68
CA THR A 766 3.35 13.85 12.97
C THR A 766 4.09 15.20 12.94
N PRO A 767 3.40 16.35 13.10
CA PRO A 767 3.94 17.65 12.73
C PRO A 767 5.03 18.14 13.69
N THR A 768 6.23 18.40 13.16
CA THR A 768 7.35 19.03 13.89
C THR A 768 7.82 20.28 13.13
N ALA A 769 8.15 21.36 13.87
CA ALA A 769 8.17 22.72 13.32
C ALA A 769 9.43 23.08 12.49
N PRO A 770 9.29 23.90 11.43
CA PRO A 770 10.42 24.37 10.61
C PRO A 770 11.19 25.51 11.29
N SER A 771 12.52 25.50 11.17
CA SER A 771 13.39 26.62 11.53
C SER A 771 13.75 27.45 10.29
N THR A 772 13.60 28.78 10.37
CA THR A 772 13.74 29.68 9.22
C THR A 772 15.20 30.02 8.88
N PRO A 773 15.57 30.14 7.59
CA PRO A 773 16.93 30.42 7.15
C PRO A 773 17.26 31.93 7.18
N THR A 774 18.56 32.24 7.15
CA THR A 774 19.07 33.56 6.74
C THR A 774 20.19 33.39 5.72
N GLY A 775 20.10 34.10 4.59
CA GLY A 775 21.22 34.27 3.67
C GLY A 775 21.33 35.70 3.19
N SER A 776 22.44 36.06 2.55
CA SER A 776 22.41 36.82 1.29
C SER A 776 23.80 36.96 0.64
N ASN A 777 23.78 37.19 -0.68
CA ASN A 777 24.68 38.08 -1.42
C ASN A 777 26.18 37.74 -1.62
N SER A 778 26.47 37.10 -2.77
CA SER A 778 26.86 37.85 -4.01
C SER A 778 28.23 37.55 -4.65
N ALA A 779 28.17 37.38 -5.99
CA ALA A 779 29.15 37.74 -7.03
C ALA A 779 30.53 37.04 -7.14
N ASN A 780 30.63 36.26 -8.25
CA ASN A 780 31.70 36.28 -9.27
C ASN A 780 33.05 35.54 -9.05
N ASN A 781 33.53 35.05 -10.20
CA ASN A 781 34.91 34.71 -10.58
C ASN A 781 35.57 33.44 -10.02
N SER A 782 35.54 32.39 -10.85
CA SER A 782 36.73 31.58 -11.15
C SER A 782 37.93 32.47 -11.57
N PRO A 783 39.22 32.06 -11.44
CA PRO A 783 39.66 30.73 -11.87
C PRO A 783 40.83 30.02 -11.12
N THR A 784 40.82 28.68 -11.20
CA THR A 784 42.00 27.77 -11.36
C THR A 784 43.08 27.62 -10.26
N LEU A 785 43.77 26.46 -10.39
CA LEU A 785 45.23 26.26 -10.26
C LEU A 785 45.84 25.58 -9.01
N ASN A 786 45.50 24.29 -8.89
CA ASN A 786 46.44 23.15 -8.78
C ASN A 786 47.21 22.80 -7.48
N SER A 787 47.38 21.47 -7.35
CA SER A 787 48.51 20.71 -6.79
C SER A 787 48.76 20.66 -5.27
N ASN A 788 48.52 19.45 -4.74
CA ASN A 788 49.45 18.60 -3.96
C ASN A 788 50.61 19.27 -3.20
N THR A 789 50.78 18.90 -1.92
CA THR A 789 51.89 18.03 -1.45
C THR A 789 51.58 17.49 -0.04
N ILE A 790 51.98 16.24 0.23
CA ILE A 790 51.82 15.56 1.53
C ILE A 790 52.94 15.97 2.50
N GLY A 791 52.65 16.21 3.79
CA GLY A 791 53.67 16.62 4.77
C GLY A 791 53.27 16.54 6.25
N ILE A 792 53.42 15.35 6.85
CA ILE A 792 53.52 15.07 8.31
C ILE A 792 55.04 14.88 8.58
N PRO A 793 55.68 15.29 9.71
CA PRO A 793 55.18 15.24 11.10
C PRO A 793 55.51 16.39 12.11
N ASP A 794 54.66 16.47 13.15
CA ASP A 794 54.92 16.51 14.62
C ASP A 794 55.62 17.68 15.39
N ASN A 795 55.07 17.96 16.60
CA ASN A 795 55.55 18.62 17.84
C ASN A 795 56.38 19.95 17.82
N GLY A 796 56.04 20.92 18.71
CA GLY A 796 56.83 22.18 18.84
C GLY A 796 56.61 23.12 20.06
N ASN A 797 55.39 23.59 20.33
CA ASN A 797 54.95 24.41 21.50
C ASN A 797 55.40 25.92 21.63
N ASN A 798 54.48 26.72 22.22
CA ASN A 798 54.60 28.06 22.86
C ASN A 798 54.87 29.37 22.06
N GLY A 799 53.94 30.34 22.15
CA GLY A 799 54.18 31.77 21.82
C GLY A 799 52.95 32.71 21.76
N ASN A 800 52.53 33.28 22.90
CA ASN A 800 51.62 34.45 23.11
C ASN A 800 51.48 35.44 21.91
N THR A 801 50.35 36.11 21.58
CA THR A 801 49.17 36.70 22.31
C THR A 801 48.25 37.40 21.28
N PRO A 802 47.09 38.05 21.59
CA PRO A 802 46.27 38.10 22.81
C PRO A 802 44.80 37.64 22.62
N SER A 803 43.99 37.66 23.68
CA SER A 803 42.63 37.08 23.71
C SER A 803 41.48 38.08 23.45
N SER A 804 40.46 37.59 22.74
CA SER A 804 39.06 38.05 22.84
C SER A 804 38.29 37.15 23.84
N PRO A 805 37.00 37.38 24.18
CA PRO A 805 36.38 36.71 25.32
C PRO A 805 36.28 35.19 25.12
N VAL A 806 36.88 34.44 26.04
CA VAL A 806 36.80 32.98 26.09
C VAL A 806 35.42 32.60 26.62
N ALA A 807 34.60 31.99 25.77
CA ALA A 807 33.39 31.29 26.20
C ALA A 807 33.77 30.20 27.21
N ALA A 808 32.89 29.91 28.17
CA ALA A 808 33.19 28.92 29.21
C ALA A 808 33.55 27.56 28.58
N PRO A 809 34.63 26.89 29.02
CA PRO A 809 35.02 25.61 28.45
C PRO A 809 33.93 24.57 28.67
N ARG A 810 33.52 23.87 27.60
CA ARG A 810 32.54 22.78 27.66
C ARG A 810 33.02 21.70 28.63
N SER A 811 32.10 21.12 29.39
CA SER A 811 32.35 20.03 30.35
C SER A 811 32.96 18.80 29.69
N ASN A 812 32.47 18.47 28.50
CA ASN A 812 32.91 17.39 27.65
C ASN A 812 33.08 17.95 26.22
N PRO A 813 34.17 17.61 25.49
CA PRO A 813 34.35 18.11 24.14
C PRO A 813 33.30 17.61 23.15
N ASP A 814 32.55 16.54 23.44
CA ASP A 814 31.44 16.07 22.61
C ASP A 814 30.10 16.76 22.92
N ASP A 815 30.05 17.72 23.86
CA ASP A 815 28.87 18.56 24.12
C ASP A 815 28.64 19.58 22.98
N CYS A 816 27.39 19.93 22.69
CA CYS A 816 27.05 21.02 21.77
C CYS A 816 27.70 22.38 22.15
N PRO A 817 28.01 23.27 21.19
CA PRO A 817 28.44 24.64 21.51
C PRO A 817 27.28 25.42 22.15
N PRO A 818 27.51 26.25 23.19
CA PRO A 818 26.50 27.16 23.71
C PRO A 818 25.86 27.99 22.60
N ASP A 819 24.53 28.15 22.66
CA ASP A 819 23.70 28.89 21.71
C ASP A 819 23.69 28.35 20.24
N HIS A 820 24.47 27.32 19.90
CA HIS A 820 24.49 26.73 18.55
C HIS A 820 23.20 25.98 18.22
N THR A 821 22.74 26.14 16.98
CA THR A 821 21.59 25.42 16.42
C THR A 821 21.93 24.91 15.02
N GLY A 822 21.64 23.64 14.74
CA GLY A 822 22.15 22.91 13.58
C GLY A 822 23.09 21.77 13.97
N TYR A 823 23.59 21.03 13.00
CA TYR A 823 24.45 19.88 13.25
C TYR A 823 25.82 20.26 13.85
N TRP A 824 26.44 19.33 14.58
CA TRP A 824 27.77 19.47 15.17
C TRP A 824 28.48 18.11 15.28
N ALA A 825 29.81 18.09 15.16
CA ALA A 825 30.63 16.87 15.21
C ALA A 825 31.16 16.52 16.61
N SER A 826 31.37 15.23 16.87
CA SER A 826 32.19 14.74 17.99
C SER A 826 33.65 15.24 17.90
N SER A 827 34.43 15.00 18.95
CA SER A 827 35.80 15.49 19.09
C SER A 827 36.82 14.74 18.23
N ASP A 828 36.47 13.54 17.78
CA ASP A 828 37.16 12.77 16.76
C ASP A 828 36.52 12.91 15.35
N CYS A 829 35.43 13.67 15.24
CA CYS A 829 34.53 13.76 14.07
C CYS A 829 33.98 12.42 13.53
N THR A 830 34.07 11.29 14.25
CA THR A 830 33.47 10.01 13.80
C THR A 830 31.96 9.94 14.03
N LYS A 831 31.39 10.92 14.73
CA LYS A 831 29.96 11.03 15.04
C LYS A 831 29.47 12.48 14.92
N TYR A 832 28.16 12.65 14.85
CA TYR A 832 27.50 13.95 14.78
C TYR A 832 26.19 13.96 15.57
N MET A 833 25.74 15.16 15.92
CA MET A 833 24.52 15.42 16.68
C MET A 833 23.79 16.62 16.08
N TYR A 834 22.48 16.72 16.28
CA TYR A 834 21.79 17.99 16.07
C TYR A 834 21.80 18.80 17.38
N CYS A 835 22.19 20.07 17.30
CA CYS A 835 22.13 21.01 18.42
C CYS A 835 20.95 21.96 18.27
N GLN A 836 20.35 22.36 19.39
CA GLN A 836 19.36 23.43 19.46
C GLN A 836 19.63 24.30 20.70
N ALA A 837 19.95 25.58 20.48
CA ALA A 837 20.40 26.51 21.52
C ALA A 837 21.53 25.96 22.44
N GLY A 838 22.38 25.08 21.90
CA GLY A 838 23.46 24.43 22.64
C GLY A 838 23.08 23.21 23.48
N ALA A 839 21.85 22.71 23.40
CA ALA A 839 21.49 21.37 23.87
C ALA A 839 21.56 20.36 22.70
N VAL A 840 21.95 19.11 23.00
CA VAL A 840 21.81 17.99 22.04
C VAL A 840 20.33 17.62 21.93
N VAL A 841 19.85 17.46 20.69
CA VAL A 841 18.49 16.97 20.39
C VAL A 841 18.61 15.71 19.55
N GLY A 842 17.97 14.62 20.00
CA GLY A 842 18.11 13.30 19.40
C GLY A 842 19.35 12.53 19.86
N THR A 843 19.68 11.46 19.15
CA THR A 843 20.81 10.56 19.41
C THR A 843 22.11 11.04 18.75
N LEU A 844 23.25 10.61 19.29
CA LEU A 844 24.58 10.88 18.73
C LEU A 844 24.86 9.89 17.58
N MET A 845 24.58 10.32 16.35
CA MET A 845 24.65 9.51 15.13
C MET A 845 26.10 9.23 14.72
N PRO A 846 26.48 7.98 14.42
CA PRO A 846 27.80 7.69 13.83
C PRO A 846 27.87 8.15 12.37
N CYS A 847 29.05 8.53 11.92
CA CYS A 847 29.39 8.53 10.49
C CYS A 847 29.78 7.13 10.03
N VAL A 848 29.59 6.86 8.73
CA VAL A 848 29.96 5.58 8.09
C VAL A 848 31.45 5.28 8.37
N PRO A 849 31.83 4.06 8.80
CA PRO A 849 33.19 3.73 9.19
C PRO A 849 34.25 4.13 8.14
N GLY A 850 35.20 4.98 8.54
CA GLY A 850 36.23 5.55 7.66
C GLY A 850 35.91 6.95 7.10
N THR A 851 34.72 7.48 7.37
CA THR A 851 34.35 8.89 7.10
C THR A 851 34.34 9.72 8.40
N LEU A 852 34.37 11.04 8.25
CA LEU A 852 34.29 12.03 9.32
C LEU A 852 33.17 13.03 8.99
N PHE A 853 32.52 13.60 10.01
CA PHE A 853 31.50 14.63 9.80
C PHE A 853 32.14 16.00 9.49
N ASP A 854 31.79 16.57 8.34
CA ASP A 854 32.03 17.98 8.04
C ASP A 854 30.82 18.81 8.50
N VAL A 855 31.04 19.62 9.54
CA VAL A 855 30.03 20.57 10.07
C VAL A 855 29.66 21.65 9.04
N THR A 856 30.53 21.93 8.06
CA THR A 856 30.31 22.98 7.03
C THR A 856 29.25 22.58 6.01
N THR A 857 29.27 21.33 5.55
CA THR A 857 28.28 20.75 4.63
C THR A 857 27.17 19.97 5.35
N ALA A 858 27.33 19.71 6.65
CA ALA A 858 26.49 18.80 7.44
C ALA A 858 26.44 17.36 6.90
N THR A 859 27.55 16.86 6.36
CA THR A 859 27.64 15.50 5.78
C THR A 859 28.83 14.70 6.33
N CYS A 860 28.72 13.37 6.29
CA CYS A 860 29.84 12.46 6.53
C CYS A 860 30.65 12.29 5.22
N ALA A 861 31.94 12.62 5.24
CA ALA A 861 32.82 12.52 4.07
C ALA A 861 34.19 11.90 4.44
N PHE A 862 34.90 11.32 3.47
CA PHE A 862 36.25 10.81 3.72
C PHE A 862 37.18 11.91 4.24
N ALA A 863 38.09 11.56 5.17
CA ALA A 863 38.95 12.52 5.87
C ALA A 863 39.86 13.39 4.97
N ALA A 864 40.06 13.02 3.69
CA ALA A 864 40.76 13.85 2.71
C ALA A 864 39.92 15.03 2.17
N ASN A 865 38.59 14.94 2.28
CA ASN A 865 37.62 15.94 1.82
C ASN A 865 37.04 16.78 2.97
N VAL A 866 37.21 16.36 4.23
CA VAL A 866 36.88 17.14 5.43
C VAL A 866 38.10 18.03 5.75
N PRO A 867 38.07 19.35 5.46
CA PRO A 867 39.31 20.15 5.40
C PRO A 867 40.08 20.22 6.73
N SER A 868 39.34 20.08 7.83
CA SER A 868 39.81 19.60 9.13
C SER A 868 38.60 19.30 10.02
N CYS A 869 38.79 18.60 11.14
CA CYS A 869 37.80 18.52 12.23
C CYS A 869 37.77 19.87 13.00
N SER A 870 37.61 20.98 12.27
CA SER A 870 37.71 22.35 12.77
C SER A 870 36.39 22.81 13.38
N ARG A 871 36.49 23.19 14.65
CA ARG A 871 35.42 23.61 15.57
C ARG A 871 35.54 25.10 15.89
#